data_AF-A0A2G9PZP6-F1
#
_entry.id   AF-A0A2G9PZP6-F1
#
_cell.length_a   1.000
_cell.length_b   1.000
_cell.length_c   1.000
_cell.angle_alpha   90.00
_cell.angle_beta   90.00
_cell.angle_gamma   90.00
#
_symmetry.space_group_name_H-M   'P 1'
#
loop_
_entity.id
_entity.type
_entity.pdbx_description
1 polymer ?
#
loop_
_entity_poly.entity_id
_entity_poly.type
_entity_poly.pdbx_seq_one_letter_code
_entity_poly.pdbx_strand_id
1 'polypeptide(L)'
;MGRLKKRGIFFSIDALVALAIIFMIIIVAYPISQSRGQQSQIHEDLLATLSTLTIQEAITGNPAVEPIVVAAGITDYQKSVLETIGIIYASNESQAAELAKTVLIDIETTENVGLWYGTTLLWSTNSTYSDLNDATYIDTARQIISGVQAGGNVTGYSARAFLTSSLRDKYYYFGGYVGDGNISRIVEYNGSITSAKIEGVISDTFTVKVNGVEQPNSPWQGAIDKFTPKTYQLDTSTFTSGENTIEIIGTNLFIAGGFVKVTYDAEIEYATPIRYNFPGIEGLINLYDGFYVPNTLEEISVKLHMNSSQINTIMTIGNVTVYNDTTNDEETIYLSPTQIGNILGNLDELSNKTIPIRLGLENGTYVVNVSLDIVSLTDKSTNMQCDQLGGCQSNKGQCEGCNPPGAWLLPLNMSRDSNTLLIEEILKYDNTNVSIYGFHSSVATANKLPLTKDKDYLLYDSQKGVTNWDSTYTSGGHKMCNGILSMGDEFIQNSDPDAKKVGIVQSAGFSNLGCGLTSDDLNGDGIFGDAGDDSVKAACDLYNAGVVDNIYTIGYGSEVDELTLMAIADCADGQYYYSDISELVELYQKIIDNIIANYREQTAQSSPEVYTRLYPDSYIEFNYTIPNQEYGLLISTEKQFDDSYSGTFEIPLNSTLIEAQAISYSGARWTKELYLNNENIFNITSYGNDYIILGDPYALILPKEKVISGEISNPVYLTTGSSPVNTSEGSIYNKIIYTISRNVTAYSSILTKAEGCLWTVEFESGNPLEGENIPDSYSGSNECFYDTAHMGGGQVQNENDAYQIAVRNLLRQLDLNNDNKIDVRFTEQSLKIAANELIGIPFEWQTEVQVRVWR
;
A
#
# COMPACT_ATOMS: atom_id res chain seq x y z
N MET A 1 -91.33 -8.68 -5.71
CA MET A 1 -91.36 -7.47 -4.85
C MET A 1 -91.49 -7.79 -3.33
N GLY A 2 -90.91 -8.88 -2.80
CA GLY A 2 -91.09 -9.26 -1.38
C GLY A 2 -89.84 -9.73 -0.61
N ARG A 3 -88.64 -9.69 -1.20
CA ARG A 3 -87.41 -10.24 -0.57
C ARG A 3 -86.26 -9.24 -0.36
N LEU A 4 -86.37 -8.01 -0.84
CA LEU A 4 -85.34 -6.97 -0.67
C LEU A 4 -85.54 -6.07 0.57
N LYS A 5 -86.70 -6.11 1.25
CA LYS A 5 -86.97 -5.30 2.46
C LYS A 5 -86.49 -5.92 3.79
N LYS A 6 -86.07 -7.19 3.82
CA LYS A 6 -85.65 -7.86 5.07
C LYS A 6 -84.17 -7.70 5.43
N ARG A 7 -83.30 -7.41 4.46
CA ARG A 7 -81.86 -7.25 4.71
C ARG A 7 -81.49 -5.85 5.20
N GLY A 8 -82.18 -4.79 4.71
CA GLY A 8 -81.97 -3.43 5.20
C GLY A 8 -82.32 -3.27 6.68
N ILE A 9 -83.41 -3.92 7.14
CA ILE A 9 -83.82 -3.88 8.55
C ILE A 9 -82.75 -4.53 9.45
N PHE A 10 -82.12 -5.62 9.01
CA PHE A 10 -81.07 -6.28 9.78
C PHE A 10 -79.85 -5.38 9.97
N PHE A 11 -79.39 -4.70 8.91
CA PHE A 11 -78.27 -3.76 9.01
C PHE A 11 -78.61 -2.52 9.84
N SER A 12 -79.85 -2.02 9.77
CA SER A 12 -80.28 -0.89 10.62
C SER A 12 -80.37 -1.26 12.09
N ILE A 13 -80.79 -2.49 12.42
CA ILE A 13 -80.84 -2.96 13.81
C ILE A 13 -79.44 -3.16 14.36
N ASP A 14 -78.52 -3.75 13.57
CA ASP A 14 -77.14 -3.99 14.00
C ASP A 14 -76.38 -2.68 14.24
N ALA A 15 -76.59 -1.69 13.36
CA ALA A 15 -76.05 -0.33 13.56
C ALA A 15 -76.64 0.35 14.81
N LEU A 16 -77.91 0.12 15.12
CA LEU A 16 -78.57 0.71 16.28
C LEU A 16 -78.12 0.04 17.59
N VAL A 17 -77.86 -1.27 17.57
CA VAL A 17 -77.28 -2.01 18.71
C VAL A 17 -75.84 -1.56 18.94
N ALA A 18 -75.03 -1.42 17.88
CA ALA A 18 -73.67 -0.89 17.99
C ALA A 18 -73.65 0.54 18.56
N LEU A 19 -74.56 1.40 18.08
CA LEU A 19 -74.71 2.76 18.60
C LEU A 19 -75.12 2.76 20.08
N ALA A 20 -76.03 1.87 20.49
CA ALA A 20 -76.46 1.74 21.87
C ALA A 20 -75.31 1.28 22.79
N ILE A 21 -74.45 0.37 22.32
CA ILE A 21 -73.27 -0.06 23.06
C ILE A 21 -72.27 1.09 23.20
N ILE A 22 -72.04 1.88 22.14
CA ILE A 22 -71.19 3.08 22.21
C ILE A 22 -71.74 4.08 23.22
N PHE A 23 -73.04 4.36 23.20
CA PHE A 23 -73.67 5.25 24.20
C PHE A 23 -73.58 4.70 25.62
N MET A 24 -73.73 3.39 25.80
CA MET A 24 -73.59 2.75 27.10
C MET A 24 -72.15 2.83 27.62
N ILE A 25 -71.15 2.65 26.74
CA ILE A 25 -69.74 2.85 27.07
C ILE A 25 -69.49 4.32 27.42
N ILE A 26 -70.03 5.28 26.67
CA ILE A 26 -69.90 6.72 27.00
C ILE A 26 -70.54 7.02 28.35
N ILE A 27 -71.71 6.46 28.67
CA ILE A 27 -72.39 6.71 29.96
C ILE A 27 -71.66 6.05 31.14
N VAL A 28 -71.07 4.86 30.94
CA VAL A 28 -70.33 4.13 31.98
C VAL A 28 -68.90 4.66 32.14
N ALA A 29 -68.25 5.08 31.04
CA ALA A 29 -66.91 5.67 31.02
C ALA A 29 -66.92 7.19 31.26
N TYR A 30 -68.08 7.81 31.42
CA TYR A 30 -68.22 9.18 31.91
C TYR A 30 -68.45 9.15 33.43
N PRO A 31 -67.39 9.13 34.25
CA PRO A 31 -67.54 9.45 35.65
C PRO A 31 -67.99 10.91 35.72
N ILE A 32 -69.21 11.11 36.20
CA ILE A 32 -69.63 12.19 37.10
C ILE A 32 -68.64 13.36 37.09
N SER A 33 -68.62 14.12 35.99
CA SER A 33 -68.15 15.49 36.02
C SER A 33 -69.26 16.26 36.72
N GLN A 34 -69.23 16.21 38.05
CA GLN A 34 -69.71 17.35 38.79
C GLN A 34 -68.89 18.52 38.26
N SER A 35 -69.54 19.45 37.57
CA SER A 35 -69.08 20.82 37.54
C SER A 35 -69.15 21.32 38.99
N ARG A 36 -68.14 20.96 39.80
CA ARG A 36 -67.71 21.84 40.87
C ARG A 36 -67.26 23.08 40.13
N GLY A 37 -67.93 24.21 40.35
CA GLY A 37 -67.33 25.48 39.95
C GLY A 37 -65.90 25.48 40.44
N GLN A 38 -64.94 25.85 39.58
CA GLN A 38 -63.55 26.03 40.01
C GLN A 38 -63.57 26.96 41.22
N GLN A 39 -63.45 26.40 42.42
CA GLN A 39 -62.90 27.14 43.53
C GLN A 39 -61.44 27.29 43.13
N SER A 40 -61.01 28.51 42.78
CA SER A 40 -59.61 28.74 42.50
C SER A 40 -58.83 28.34 43.76
N GLN A 41 -57.87 27.45 43.59
CA GLN A 41 -57.08 26.95 44.69
C GLN A 41 -55.83 27.82 44.77
N ILE A 42 -55.59 28.41 45.94
CA ILE A 42 -54.56 29.43 46.12
C ILE A 42 -53.16 28.99 45.67
N HIS A 43 -52.83 27.70 45.74
CA HIS A 43 -51.54 27.18 45.27
C HIS A 43 -51.37 27.20 43.75
N GLU A 44 -52.44 26.92 42.98
CA GLU A 44 -52.42 27.01 41.52
C GLU A 44 -52.38 28.46 41.06
N ASP A 45 -53.20 29.32 41.67
CA ASP A 45 -53.24 30.75 41.37
C ASP A 45 -51.91 31.43 41.68
N LEU A 46 -51.27 31.06 42.79
CA LEU A 46 -49.99 31.63 43.19
C LEU A 46 -48.88 31.26 42.20
N LEU A 47 -48.79 29.99 41.83
CA LEU A 47 -47.79 29.52 40.88
C LEU A 47 -48.02 30.14 39.49
N ALA A 48 -49.27 30.16 39.01
CA ALA A 48 -49.63 30.80 37.75
C ALA A 48 -49.30 32.30 37.76
N THR A 49 -49.66 33.01 38.83
CA THR A 49 -49.38 34.45 38.96
C THR A 49 -47.89 34.73 38.95
N LEU A 50 -47.09 33.98 39.73
CA LEU A 50 -45.63 34.17 39.73
C LEU A 50 -44.99 33.85 38.38
N SER A 51 -45.55 32.89 37.63
CA SER A 51 -45.06 32.52 36.30
C SER A 51 -45.34 33.57 35.22
N THR A 52 -46.30 34.47 35.44
CA THR A 52 -46.67 35.52 34.47
C THR A 52 -46.32 36.93 34.92
N LEU A 53 -46.28 37.19 36.23
CA LEU A 53 -45.95 38.49 36.81
C LEU A 53 -44.50 38.82 36.50
N THR A 54 -44.27 39.87 35.73
CA THR A 54 -42.91 40.31 35.38
C THR A 54 -42.24 41.03 36.56
N ILE A 55 -40.91 41.04 36.59
CA ILE A 55 -40.16 41.81 37.59
C ILE A 55 -40.46 43.31 37.51
N GLN A 56 -40.66 43.84 36.31
CA GLN A 56 -41.06 45.24 36.11
C GLN A 56 -42.41 45.55 36.78
N GLU A 57 -43.38 44.65 36.66
CA GLU A 57 -44.69 44.78 37.32
C GLU A 57 -44.57 44.60 38.84
N ALA A 58 -43.75 43.66 39.30
CA ALA A 58 -43.50 43.46 40.72
C ALA A 58 -42.82 44.67 41.39
N ILE A 59 -41.86 45.31 40.72
CA ILE A 59 -41.23 46.57 41.19
C ILE A 59 -42.26 47.70 41.24
N THR A 60 -43.14 47.77 40.24
CA THR A 60 -44.21 48.79 40.20
C THR A 60 -45.20 48.61 41.34
N GLY A 61 -45.54 47.37 41.69
CA GLY A 61 -46.43 47.03 42.80
C GLY A 61 -45.78 47.17 44.18
N ASN A 62 -44.49 46.81 44.29
CA ASN A 62 -43.70 46.91 45.52
C ASN A 62 -42.26 47.40 45.20
N PRO A 63 -41.97 48.70 45.39
CA PRO A 63 -40.65 49.27 45.11
C PRO A 63 -39.49 48.63 45.91
N ALA A 64 -39.76 47.88 46.98
CA ALA A 64 -38.75 47.16 47.74
C ALA A 64 -38.12 45.98 46.97
N VAL A 65 -38.71 45.57 45.84
CA VAL A 65 -38.17 44.50 44.97
C VAL A 65 -36.91 44.96 44.21
N GLU A 66 -36.84 46.24 43.82
CA GLU A 66 -35.77 46.76 42.94
C GLU A 66 -34.36 46.60 43.54
N PRO A 67 -34.08 46.95 44.81
CA PRO A 67 -32.75 46.77 45.40
C PRO A 67 -32.28 45.31 45.42
N ILE A 68 -33.19 44.35 45.61
CA ILE A 68 -32.86 42.91 45.71
C ILE A 68 -32.46 42.36 44.33
N VAL A 69 -33.21 42.73 43.30
CA VAL A 69 -32.98 42.32 41.90
C VAL A 69 -31.70 42.97 41.36
N VAL A 70 -31.46 44.25 41.66
CA VAL A 70 -30.23 44.95 41.28
C VAL A 70 -29.01 44.36 41.98
N ALA A 71 -29.10 44.04 43.27
CA ALA A 71 -28.01 43.39 44.02
C ALA A 71 -27.69 41.98 43.48
N ALA A 72 -28.65 41.32 42.81
CA ALA A 72 -28.45 40.01 42.18
C ALA A 72 -27.90 40.10 40.74
N GLY A 73 -27.64 41.30 40.22
CA GLY A 73 -27.10 41.50 38.87
C GLY A 73 -28.10 41.20 37.74
N ILE A 74 -29.41 41.20 38.03
CA ILE A 74 -30.45 40.95 37.02
C ILE A 74 -30.70 42.22 36.22
N THR A 75 -30.53 42.14 34.90
CA THR A 75 -30.69 43.26 33.97
C THR A 75 -31.96 43.20 33.11
N ASP A 76 -32.60 42.03 33.03
CA ASP A 76 -33.81 41.80 32.26
C ASP A 76 -35.06 41.78 33.16
N TYR A 77 -35.77 42.91 33.22
CA TYR A 77 -36.98 43.07 34.03
C TYR A 77 -38.25 42.53 33.37
N GLN A 78 -38.19 41.99 32.15
CA GLN A 78 -39.33 41.37 31.48
C GLN A 78 -39.51 39.89 31.88
N LYS A 79 -38.52 39.29 32.56
CA LYS A 79 -38.64 37.94 33.13
C LYS A 79 -39.73 37.87 34.18
N SER A 80 -40.35 36.70 34.28
CA SER A 80 -41.30 36.44 35.36
C SER A 80 -40.60 36.45 36.72
N VAL A 81 -41.36 36.74 37.78
CA VAL A 81 -40.88 36.65 39.16
C VAL A 81 -40.41 35.23 39.47
N LEU A 82 -41.15 34.21 38.99
CA LEU A 82 -40.79 32.81 39.18
C LEU A 82 -39.42 32.48 38.55
N GLU A 83 -39.19 32.86 37.29
CA GLU A 83 -37.89 32.65 36.64
C GLU A 83 -36.76 33.39 37.34
N THR A 84 -37.01 34.62 37.80
CA THR A 84 -36.01 35.43 38.48
C THR A 84 -35.64 34.86 39.84
N ILE A 85 -36.60 34.37 40.62
CA ILE A 85 -36.33 33.63 41.86
C ILE A 85 -35.47 32.39 41.54
N GLY A 86 -35.75 31.68 40.44
CA GLY A 86 -34.92 30.55 39.99
C GLY A 86 -33.48 30.93 39.65
N ILE A 87 -33.26 32.04 38.94
CA ILE A 87 -31.92 32.56 38.60
C ILE A 87 -31.13 32.92 39.85
N ILE A 88 -31.77 33.62 40.78
CA ILE A 88 -31.13 33.99 42.05
C ILE A 88 -30.90 32.74 42.89
N TYR A 89 -31.84 31.79 42.94
CA TYR A 89 -31.71 30.55 43.72
C TYR A 89 -30.50 29.70 43.26
N ALA A 90 -30.23 29.64 41.96
CA ALA A 90 -29.07 28.93 41.42
C ALA A 90 -27.71 29.51 41.89
N SER A 91 -27.68 30.74 42.40
CA SER A 91 -26.44 31.44 42.81
C SER A 91 -26.40 31.84 44.29
N ASN A 92 -27.52 32.25 44.87
CA ASN A 92 -27.67 32.71 46.25
C ASN A 92 -29.09 32.44 46.80
N GLU A 93 -29.25 31.32 47.49
CA GLU A 93 -30.50 30.89 48.12
C GLU A 93 -31.11 31.95 49.07
N SER A 94 -30.27 32.66 49.83
CA SER A 94 -30.75 33.62 50.84
C SER A 94 -31.41 34.84 50.19
N GLN A 95 -30.83 35.31 49.09
CA GLN A 95 -31.36 36.43 48.31
C GLN A 95 -32.60 36.02 47.51
N ALA A 96 -32.67 34.77 47.03
CA ALA A 96 -33.87 34.22 46.41
C ALA A 96 -35.04 34.14 47.40
N ALA A 97 -34.77 33.73 48.65
CA ALA A 97 -35.76 33.74 49.72
C ALA A 97 -36.20 35.17 50.09
N GLU A 98 -35.28 36.14 50.08
CA GLU A 98 -35.61 37.56 50.31
C GLU A 98 -36.52 38.13 49.21
N LEU A 99 -36.23 37.82 47.94
CA LEU A 99 -37.09 38.20 46.81
C LEU A 99 -38.48 37.55 46.94
N ALA A 100 -38.54 36.25 47.20
CA ALA A 100 -39.80 35.52 47.38
C ALA A 100 -40.64 36.14 48.52
N LYS A 101 -40.02 36.44 49.67
CA LYS A 101 -40.70 37.10 50.80
C LYS A 101 -41.23 38.49 50.45
N THR A 102 -40.46 39.26 49.68
CA THR A 102 -40.82 40.64 49.35
C THR A 102 -41.97 40.70 48.34
N VAL A 103 -41.99 39.80 47.36
CA VAL A 103 -43.09 39.75 46.38
C VAL A 103 -44.37 39.19 46.98
N LEU A 104 -44.26 38.25 47.92
CA LEU A 104 -45.41 37.51 48.48
C LEU A 104 -45.90 38.09 49.82
N ILE A 105 -45.42 39.26 50.23
CA ILE A 105 -45.68 39.82 51.57
C ILE A 105 -47.16 40.14 51.83
N ASP A 106 -47.88 40.56 50.79
CA ASP A 106 -49.27 41.04 50.90
C ASP A 106 -50.31 39.91 50.71
N ILE A 107 -49.87 38.65 50.67
CA ILE A 107 -50.80 37.52 50.52
C ILE A 107 -51.50 37.23 51.84
N GLU A 108 -52.77 37.64 51.91
CA GLU A 108 -53.68 37.29 53.01
C GLU A 108 -54.43 36.00 52.69
N THR A 109 -54.19 34.95 53.47
CA THR A 109 -54.89 33.67 53.35
C THR A 109 -55.12 33.03 54.71
N THR A 110 -56.21 32.27 54.83
CA THR A 110 -56.53 31.46 56.00
C THR A 110 -55.87 30.07 55.97
N GLU A 111 -55.19 29.74 54.88
CA GLU A 111 -54.50 28.45 54.68
C GLU A 111 -52.99 28.59 54.90
N ASN A 112 -52.34 27.51 55.34
CA ASN A 112 -50.88 27.48 55.37
C ASN A 112 -50.38 27.23 53.94
N VAL A 113 -49.62 28.19 53.39
CA VAL A 113 -49.09 28.14 52.03
C VAL A 113 -47.58 28.35 52.07
N GLY A 114 -46.85 27.70 51.17
CA GLY A 114 -45.42 27.89 51.03
C GLY A 114 -44.93 27.69 49.59
N LEU A 115 -43.79 28.29 49.30
CA LEU A 115 -43.10 28.22 48.01
C LEU A 115 -41.76 27.50 48.19
N TRP A 116 -41.57 26.40 47.46
CA TRP A 116 -40.37 25.59 47.46
C TRP A 116 -39.65 25.62 46.12
N TYR A 117 -38.33 25.64 46.17
CA TYR A 117 -37.44 25.37 45.04
C TYR A 117 -36.62 24.13 45.38
N GLY A 118 -36.79 23.05 44.62
CA GLY A 118 -36.29 21.72 44.96
C GLY A 118 -36.77 21.29 46.35
N THR A 119 -35.82 21.14 47.29
CA THR A 119 -36.10 20.80 48.69
C THR A 119 -36.14 22.01 49.63
N THR A 120 -35.81 23.21 49.15
CA THR A 120 -35.68 24.41 49.97
C THR A 120 -37.00 25.18 50.05
N LEU A 121 -37.43 25.54 51.27
CA LEU A 121 -38.55 26.45 51.50
C LEU A 121 -38.07 27.91 51.42
N LEU A 122 -38.57 28.68 50.45
CA LEU A 122 -38.21 30.08 50.26
C LEU A 122 -39.15 31.06 50.98
N TRP A 123 -40.45 30.74 51.04
CA TRP A 123 -41.47 31.57 51.69
C TRP A 123 -42.63 30.74 52.24
N SER A 124 -43.22 31.14 53.37
CA SER A 124 -44.43 30.53 53.93
C SER A 124 -45.27 31.52 54.76
N THR A 125 -46.59 31.34 54.81
CA THR A 125 -47.51 32.13 55.66
C THR A 125 -47.49 31.74 57.14
N ASN A 126 -47.05 30.51 57.47
CA ASN A 126 -46.90 30.01 58.84
C ASN A 126 -45.60 29.18 58.92
N SER A 127 -44.65 29.60 59.74
CA SER A 127 -43.21 29.34 59.53
C SER A 127 -42.62 28.13 60.25
N THR A 128 -43.43 27.22 60.77
CA THR A 128 -42.95 26.02 61.47
C THR A 128 -43.00 24.79 60.58
N TYR A 129 -41.83 24.29 60.14
CA TYR A 129 -41.67 23.05 59.35
C TYR A 129 -42.30 21.81 60.03
N SER A 130 -42.54 21.86 61.35
CA SER A 130 -43.32 20.84 62.09
C SER A 130 -44.75 20.70 61.58
N ASP A 131 -45.38 21.79 61.15
CA ASP A 131 -46.81 21.82 60.81
C ASP A 131 -47.11 21.11 59.48
N LEU A 132 -46.09 20.98 58.62
CA LEU A 132 -46.20 20.23 57.36
C LEU A 132 -46.08 18.72 57.59
N ASN A 133 -45.35 18.27 58.60
CA ASN A 133 -45.23 16.85 58.95
C ASN A 133 -46.46 16.30 59.68
N ASP A 134 -47.20 17.18 60.37
CA ASP A 134 -48.44 16.86 61.07
C ASP A 134 -49.71 17.13 60.22
N ALA A 135 -49.55 17.58 58.97
CA ALA A 135 -50.65 17.92 58.08
C ALA A 135 -51.45 16.67 57.67
N THR A 136 -52.78 16.77 57.75
CA THR A 136 -53.68 15.68 57.31
C THR A 136 -53.95 15.72 55.81
N TYR A 137 -53.73 16.87 55.19
CA TYR A 137 -53.96 17.08 53.77
C TYR A 137 -52.96 18.09 53.20
N ILE A 138 -52.33 17.74 52.08
CA ILE A 138 -51.36 18.59 51.37
C ILE A 138 -51.78 18.64 49.90
N ASP A 139 -52.13 19.83 49.42
CA ASP A 139 -52.28 20.11 47.98
C ASP A 139 -50.98 20.72 47.44
N THR A 140 -50.66 20.48 46.17
CA THR A 140 -49.41 20.95 45.57
C THR A 140 -49.58 21.31 44.10
N ALA A 141 -49.23 22.55 43.73
CA ALA A 141 -48.97 22.95 42.35
C ALA A 141 -47.47 22.85 42.07
N ARG A 142 -47.08 22.39 40.87
CA ARG A 142 -45.69 22.14 40.49
C ARG A 142 -45.39 22.72 39.12
N GLN A 143 -44.20 23.29 38.96
CA GLN A 143 -43.66 23.73 37.67
C GLN A 143 -42.17 23.49 37.63
N ILE A 144 -41.65 23.04 36.50
CA ILE A 144 -40.21 22.90 36.27
C ILE A 144 -39.70 24.20 35.66
N ILE A 145 -38.64 24.76 36.24
CA ILE A 145 -37.86 25.84 35.62
C ILE A 145 -36.58 25.22 35.07
N SER A 146 -36.34 25.37 33.78
CA SER A 146 -35.17 24.85 33.06
C SER A 146 -34.43 25.95 32.32
N GLY A 147 -33.12 25.77 32.09
CA GLY A 147 -32.30 26.71 31.31
C GLY A 147 -31.64 27.81 32.13
N VAL A 148 -31.45 27.65 33.44
CA VAL A 148 -30.98 28.73 34.32
C VAL A 148 -29.53 28.50 34.76
N GLN A 149 -28.63 29.47 34.57
CA GLN A 149 -27.27 29.45 35.12
C GLN A 149 -27.05 30.62 36.09
N ALA A 150 -26.20 30.43 37.10
CA ALA A 150 -25.76 31.48 38.01
C ALA A 150 -25.13 32.66 37.23
N GLY A 151 -25.72 33.86 37.37
CA GLY A 151 -25.10 35.12 36.95
C GLY A 151 -25.26 35.56 35.48
N GLY A 152 -26.07 34.89 34.64
CA GLY A 152 -26.30 35.37 33.27
C GLY A 152 -26.90 34.35 32.28
N ASN A 153 -27.13 34.81 31.04
CA ASN A 153 -27.87 34.22 29.91
C ASN A 153 -28.36 32.76 30.00
N VAL A 154 -29.64 32.55 29.67
CA VAL A 154 -30.39 31.28 29.68
C VAL A 154 -29.90 30.27 28.63
N THR A 155 -29.02 30.70 27.72
CA THR A 155 -28.58 29.91 26.56
C THR A 155 -27.07 30.03 26.31
N GLY A 156 -26.43 28.91 25.97
CA GLY A 156 -25.02 28.83 25.60
C GLY A 156 -24.80 28.47 24.12
N TYR A 157 -23.52 28.29 23.78
CA TYR A 157 -23.01 27.91 22.47
C TYR A 157 -22.44 26.50 22.53
N SER A 158 -22.66 25.71 21.48
CA SER A 158 -21.87 24.49 21.22
C SER A 158 -21.31 24.60 19.81
N ALA A 159 -20.06 24.21 19.62
CA ALA A 159 -19.43 24.20 18.32
C ALA A 159 -19.11 22.77 17.90
N ARG A 160 -19.27 22.49 16.61
CA ARG A 160 -18.75 21.28 15.96
C ARG A 160 -17.57 21.65 15.09
N ALA A 161 -16.41 21.07 15.36
CA ALA A 161 -15.24 21.15 14.48
C ALA A 161 -15.15 19.90 13.61
N PHE A 162 -14.85 20.08 12.33
CA PHE A 162 -14.71 19.01 11.36
C PHE A 162 -13.75 19.42 10.25
N LEU A 163 -13.24 18.42 9.55
CA LEU A 163 -12.35 18.61 8.43
C LEU A 163 -13.11 18.68 7.11
N THR A 164 -12.73 19.61 6.26
CA THR A 164 -13.23 19.71 4.88
C THR A 164 -12.06 19.68 3.91
N SER A 165 -12.16 18.85 2.86
CA SER A 165 -11.10 18.74 1.86
C SER A 165 -11.61 18.68 0.44
N SER A 166 -10.99 19.50 -0.41
CA SER A 166 -11.17 19.53 -1.85
C SER A 166 -9.88 19.21 -2.63
N LEU A 167 -8.71 19.17 -1.98
CA LEU A 167 -7.47 18.70 -2.63
C LEU A 167 -7.44 17.16 -2.74
N ARG A 168 -6.98 16.69 -3.89
CA ARG A 168 -6.84 15.28 -4.24
C ARG A 168 -5.42 15.01 -4.70
N ASP A 169 -4.84 13.92 -4.21
CA ASP A 169 -3.60 13.35 -4.73
C ASP A 169 -3.93 12.22 -5.70
N LYS A 170 -3.28 12.21 -6.86
CA LYS A 170 -3.39 11.12 -7.84
C LYS A 170 -2.01 10.72 -8.34
N TYR A 171 -1.78 9.41 -8.40
CA TYR A 171 -0.50 8.80 -8.79
C TYR A 171 -0.63 8.16 -10.17
N TYR A 172 0.38 8.36 -11.01
CA TYR A 172 0.50 7.75 -12.32
C TYR A 172 1.84 7.03 -12.41
N TYR A 173 1.81 5.73 -12.20
CA TYR A 173 3.00 4.87 -12.23
C TYR A 173 3.54 4.72 -13.65
N PHE A 174 4.86 4.68 -13.82
CA PHE A 174 5.46 4.33 -15.12
C PHE A 174 5.46 2.81 -15.32
N GLY A 175 5.83 2.06 -14.28
CA GLY A 175 5.96 0.61 -14.25
C GLY A 175 7.27 0.20 -13.59
N GLY A 176 7.54 -1.11 -13.46
CA GLY A 176 8.80 -1.61 -12.88
C GLY A 176 9.99 -1.21 -13.75
N TYR A 177 9.81 -1.34 -15.07
CA TYR A 177 10.76 -0.86 -16.07
C TYR A 177 10.04 -0.42 -17.35
N VAL A 178 10.38 0.77 -17.83
CA VAL A 178 9.84 1.34 -19.07
C VAL A 178 10.99 1.95 -19.86
N GLY A 179 11.08 1.66 -21.16
CA GLY A 179 11.83 2.55 -22.05
C GLY A 179 12.71 1.82 -23.04
N ASP A 180 13.98 2.25 -23.07
CA ASP A 180 14.93 2.18 -24.19
C ASP A 180 14.54 3.16 -25.34
N GLY A 181 14.07 4.35 -24.97
CA GLY A 181 13.56 5.38 -25.88
C GLY A 181 12.98 6.61 -25.17
N ASN A 182 12.36 7.52 -25.92
CA ASN A 182 11.59 8.61 -25.31
C ASN A 182 10.31 8.04 -24.67
N ILE A 183 9.96 8.51 -23.48
CA ILE A 183 8.83 7.98 -22.71
C ILE A 183 7.78 9.05 -22.55
N SER A 184 6.50 8.68 -22.65
CA SER A 184 5.39 9.59 -22.38
C SER A 184 4.36 9.00 -21.43
N ARG A 185 3.64 9.86 -20.72
CA ARG A 185 2.59 9.46 -19.77
C ARG A 185 1.42 10.41 -19.86
N ILE A 186 0.21 9.86 -19.94
CA ILE A 186 -1.02 10.62 -19.80
C ILE A 186 -1.36 10.78 -18.31
N VAL A 187 -1.64 12.01 -17.90
CA VAL A 187 -2.11 12.37 -16.56
C VAL A 187 -3.39 13.18 -16.65
N GLU A 188 -4.45 12.76 -15.94
CA GLU A 188 -5.79 13.33 -16.05
C GLU A 188 -6.38 13.76 -14.70
N TYR A 189 -6.69 15.04 -14.54
CA TYR A 189 -7.33 15.55 -13.32
C TYR A 189 -8.38 16.60 -13.66
N ASN A 190 -9.48 16.67 -12.92
CA ASN A 190 -10.48 17.73 -13.11
C ASN A 190 -10.43 18.69 -11.92
N GLY A 191 -10.04 19.94 -12.15
CA GLY A 191 -9.89 20.92 -11.07
C GLY A 191 -8.74 21.88 -11.27
N SER A 192 -8.32 22.52 -10.19
CA SER A 192 -7.18 23.46 -10.19
C SER A 192 -5.94 22.78 -9.62
N ILE A 193 -4.92 22.55 -10.45
CA ILE A 193 -3.67 21.91 -10.00
C ILE A 193 -2.90 22.81 -9.03
N THR A 194 -2.41 22.23 -7.95
CA THR A 194 -1.59 22.93 -6.95
C THR A 194 -0.13 22.51 -7.03
N SER A 195 0.15 21.24 -7.32
CA SER A 195 1.52 20.73 -7.47
C SER A 195 1.57 19.53 -8.40
N ALA A 196 2.67 19.40 -9.11
CA ALA A 196 2.99 18.22 -9.91
C ALA A 196 4.47 17.88 -9.73
N LYS A 197 4.77 16.60 -9.50
CA LYS A 197 6.16 16.12 -9.38
C LYS A 197 6.33 14.76 -10.05
N ILE A 198 7.54 14.49 -10.50
CA ILE A 198 8.00 13.17 -10.92
C ILE A 198 8.90 12.62 -9.83
N GLU A 199 8.67 11.40 -9.40
CA GLU A 199 9.62 10.62 -8.60
C GLU A 199 9.95 9.36 -9.38
N GLY A 200 11.23 9.10 -9.64
CA GLY A 200 11.59 7.88 -10.36
C GLY A 200 13.08 7.71 -10.56
N VAL A 201 13.45 6.51 -11.00
CA VAL A 201 14.80 6.15 -11.41
C VAL A 201 14.90 6.34 -12.92
N ILE A 202 15.19 7.56 -13.34
CA ILE A 202 15.30 7.93 -14.76
C ILE A 202 16.77 7.88 -15.17
N SER A 203 17.09 7.17 -16.26
CA SER A 203 18.46 7.07 -16.75
C SER A 203 18.97 8.38 -17.35
N ASP A 204 20.29 8.59 -17.29
CA ASP A 204 21.01 9.63 -18.03
C ASP A 204 20.46 11.06 -17.88
N THR A 205 20.88 11.96 -18.76
CA THR A 205 20.37 13.33 -18.82
C THR A 205 19.17 13.40 -19.76
N PHE A 206 18.10 14.09 -19.35
CA PHE A 206 16.83 14.10 -20.08
C PHE A 206 16.12 15.45 -20.05
N THR A 207 15.25 15.67 -21.03
CA THR A 207 14.38 16.84 -21.15
C THR A 207 12.93 16.45 -20.86
N VAL A 208 12.21 17.28 -20.12
CA VAL A 208 10.78 17.06 -19.84
C VAL A 208 9.93 18.10 -20.55
N LYS A 209 8.87 17.66 -21.22
CA LYS A 209 7.81 18.52 -21.75
C LYS A 209 6.47 18.14 -21.13
N VAL A 210 5.63 19.14 -20.88
CA VAL A 210 4.23 18.96 -20.50
C VAL A 210 3.39 19.67 -21.55
N ASN A 211 2.48 18.94 -22.19
CA ASN A 211 1.66 19.43 -23.29
C ASN A 211 2.48 20.10 -24.40
N GLY A 212 3.65 19.52 -24.73
CA GLY A 212 4.60 20.04 -25.71
C GLY A 212 5.46 21.23 -25.25
N VAL A 213 5.24 21.76 -24.04
CA VAL A 213 6.01 22.87 -23.45
C VAL A 213 7.12 22.34 -22.56
N GLU A 214 8.37 22.72 -22.86
CA GLU A 214 9.54 22.31 -22.08
C GLU A 214 9.54 22.88 -20.66
N GLN A 215 9.86 22.04 -19.68
CA GLN A 215 9.91 22.40 -18.27
C GLN A 215 11.13 23.26 -17.94
N PRO A 216 10.99 24.20 -16.98
CA PRO A 216 12.13 25.01 -16.54
C PRO A 216 13.23 24.11 -15.93
N ASN A 217 14.48 24.50 -16.16
CA ASN A 217 15.69 23.78 -15.74
C ASN A 217 16.00 22.48 -16.50
N SER A 218 15.24 22.13 -17.54
CA SER A 218 15.65 21.10 -18.51
C SER A 218 16.94 21.52 -19.24
N PRO A 219 17.87 20.59 -19.56
CA PRO A 219 17.81 19.15 -19.26
C PRO A 219 18.16 18.84 -17.80
N TRP A 220 17.50 17.84 -17.23
CA TRP A 220 17.71 17.34 -15.88
C TRP A 220 18.69 16.17 -15.86
N GLN A 221 19.41 16.05 -14.74
CA GLN A 221 20.26 14.89 -14.45
C GLN A 221 19.40 13.76 -13.86
N GLY A 222 19.53 12.55 -14.42
CA GLY A 222 18.93 11.30 -13.95
C GLY A 222 19.31 10.88 -12.54
N ALA A 223 18.90 9.66 -12.21
CA ALA A 223 19.27 8.98 -10.99
C ALA A 223 20.76 8.61 -10.98
N ILE A 224 21.33 8.45 -9.78
CA ILE A 224 22.75 8.11 -9.59
C ILE A 224 23.06 6.64 -9.90
N ASP A 225 22.06 5.78 -9.78
CA ASP A 225 22.10 4.35 -10.02
C ASP A 225 20.69 3.86 -10.42
N LYS A 226 20.53 2.55 -10.63
CA LYS A 226 19.27 1.95 -11.07
C LYS A 226 18.26 1.66 -9.94
N PHE A 227 18.52 2.05 -8.69
CA PHE A 227 17.70 1.71 -7.52
C PHE A 227 17.33 2.91 -6.64
N THR A 228 17.99 4.06 -6.85
CA THR A 228 17.84 5.28 -6.06
C THR A 228 16.99 6.30 -6.82
N PRO A 229 15.70 6.47 -6.47
CA PRO A 229 14.82 7.42 -7.14
C PRO A 229 15.21 8.87 -6.82
N LYS A 230 14.88 9.76 -7.76
CA LYS A 230 15.04 11.20 -7.59
C LYS A 230 13.72 11.92 -7.84
N THR A 231 13.49 12.99 -7.10
CA THR A 231 12.28 13.82 -7.24
C THR A 231 12.57 15.07 -8.08
N TYR A 232 11.67 15.36 -9.02
CA TYR A 232 11.70 16.52 -9.89
C TYR A 232 10.37 17.26 -9.81
N GLN A 233 10.42 18.57 -9.57
CA GLN A 233 9.23 19.41 -9.50
C GLN A 233 8.86 19.90 -10.90
N LEU A 234 7.58 19.79 -11.27
CA LEU A 234 7.04 20.25 -12.53
C LEU A 234 6.37 21.62 -12.35
N ASP A 235 6.51 22.49 -13.34
CA ASP A 235 5.82 23.77 -13.40
C ASP A 235 4.34 23.56 -13.73
N THR A 236 3.49 23.83 -12.75
CA THR A 236 2.04 23.68 -12.85
C THR A 236 1.40 24.60 -13.88
N SER A 237 2.08 25.68 -14.32
CA SER A 237 1.57 26.61 -15.34
C SER A 237 1.39 25.96 -16.73
N THR A 238 2.05 24.83 -16.95
CA THR A 238 2.00 24.06 -18.21
C THR A 238 0.87 23.04 -18.26
N PHE A 239 0.18 22.82 -17.14
CA PHE A 239 -0.93 21.89 -17.02
C PHE A 239 -2.27 22.57 -17.26
N THR A 240 -3.23 21.80 -17.75
CA THR A 240 -4.64 22.18 -17.91
C THR A 240 -5.55 21.16 -17.23
N SER A 241 -6.69 21.59 -16.69
CA SER A 241 -7.71 20.66 -16.21
C SER A 241 -8.14 19.73 -17.36
N GLY A 242 -8.22 18.43 -17.07
CA GLY A 242 -8.46 17.36 -18.02
C GLY A 242 -7.20 16.53 -18.25
N GLU A 243 -7.07 15.97 -19.46
CA GLU A 243 -5.94 15.16 -19.89
C GLU A 243 -4.72 16.03 -20.21
N ASN A 244 -3.54 15.60 -19.74
CA ASN A 244 -2.25 16.22 -20.04
C ASN A 244 -1.26 15.13 -20.45
N THR A 245 -0.35 15.46 -21.36
CA THR A 245 0.74 14.56 -21.76
C THR A 245 2.06 15.05 -21.20
N ILE A 246 2.78 14.18 -20.50
CA ILE A 246 4.15 14.39 -20.04
C ILE A 246 5.07 13.59 -20.94
N GLU A 247 6.08 14.22 -21.53
CA GLU A 247 7.09 13.59 -22.38
C GLU A 247 8.47 13.73 -21.72
N ILE A 248 9.20 12.63 -21.61
CA ILE A 248 10.56 12.53 -21.09
C ILE A 248 11.46 12.07 -22.24
N ILE A 249 12.36 12.95 -22.66
CA ILE A 249 13.11 12.84 -23.91
C ILE A 249 14.60 12.69 -23.59
N GLY A 250 15.24 11.66 -24.15
CA GLY A 250 16.66 11.35 -23.92
C GLY A 250 17.21 10.38 -24.94
N THR A 251 18.49 10.01 -24.80
CA THR A 251 19.12 9.00 -25.66
C THR A 251 19.06 7.65 -24.94
N ASN A 252 18.45 6.63 -25.55
CA ASN A 252 18.28 5.29 -24.96
C ASN A 252 17.76 5.34 -23.51
N LEU A 253 16.81 6.23 -23.27
CA LEU A 253 16.32 6.54 -21.94
C LEU A 253 15.43 5.40 -21.42
N PHE A 254 15.58 5.06 -20.14
CA PHE A 254 14.65 4.18 -19.42
C PHE A 254 14.27 4.75 -18.05
N ILE A 255 13.15 4.28 -17.52
CA ILE A 255 12.63 4.56 -16.18
C ILE A 255 12.47 3.22 -15.47
N ALA A 256 13.26 3.00 -14.42
CA ALA A 256 13.31 1.76 -13.65
C ALA A 256 12.52 1.91 -12.33
N GLY A 257 11.22 2.18 -12.47
CA GLY A 257 10.35 2.50 -11.35
C GLY A 257 10.15 4.00 -11.14
N GLY A 258 8.92 4.38 -10.83
CA GLY A 258 8.56 5.76 -10.51
C GLY A 258 7.09 6.08 -10.78
N PHE A 259 6.71 7.30 -10.42
CA PHE A 259 5.38 7.86 -10.67
C PHE A 259 5.41 9.36 -10.91
N VAL A 260 4.35 9.84 -11.56
CA VAL A 260 3.95 11.25 -11.50
C VAL A 260 2.90 11.40 -10.41
N LYS A 261 3.13 12.32 -9.45
CA LYS A 261 2.14 12.71 -8.45
C LYS A 261 1.61 14.09 -8.81
N VAL A 262 0.30 14.19 -8.98
CA VAL A 262 -0.41 15.48 -9.12
C VAL A 262 -1.31 15.70 -7.91
N THR A 263 -1.35 16.94 -7.46
CA THR A 263 -2.24 17.41 -6.39
C THR A 263 -3.09 18.52 -6.96
N TYR A 264 -4.42 18.44 -6.82
CA TYR A 264 -5.37 19.37 -7.44
C TYR A 264 -6.65 19.52 -6.64
N ASP A 265 -7.25 20.72 -6.71
CA ASP A 265 -8.47 21.11 -6.01
C ASP A 265 -9.71 20.80 -6.86
N ALA A 266 -10.61 19.95 -6.36
CA ALA A 266 -11.78 19.45 -7.07
C ALA A 266 -12.98 19.19 -6.13
N GLU A 267 -14.20 19.40 -6.66
CA GLU A 267 -15.41 18.85 -6.04
C GLU A 267 -15.48 17.33 -6.26
N ILE A 268 -16.25 16.62 -5.43
CA ILE A 268 -16.30 15.14 -5.36
C ILE A 268 -16.38 14.52 -6.77
N GLU A 269 -15.29 13.85 -7.19
CA GLU A 269 -15.27 13.03 -8.40
C GLU A 269 -15.95 11.69 -8.14
N TYR A 270 -16.86 11.31 -9.04
CA TYR A 270 -17.46 9.98 -9.05
C TYR A 270 -16.52 9.01 -9.77
N ALA A 271 -16.42 7.79 -9.25
CA ALA A 271 -15.53 6.75 -9.76
C ALA A 271 -15.79 6.48 -11.25
N THR A 272 -14.75 6.65 -12.06
CA THR A 272 -14.68 6.16 -13.43
C THR A 272 -14.22 4.70 -13.45
N PRO A 273 -14.47 3.94 -14.54
CA PRO A 273 -13.89 2.62 -14.72
C PRO A 273 -12.36 2.69 -14.60
N ILE A 274 -11.74 1.75 -13.88
CA ILE A 274 -10.29 1.72 -13.74
C ILE A 274 -9.69 1.24 -15.07
N ARG A 275 -9.06 2.17 -15.78
CA ARG A 275 -8.20 1.86 -16.92
C ARG A 275 -6.76 1.87 -16.44
N TYR A 276 -6.04 0.80 -16.74
CA TYR A 276 -4.58 0.82 -16.73
C TYR A 276 -4.15 1.41 -18.07
N ASN A 277 -3.65 2.65 -18.07
CA ASN A 277 -3.05 3.26 -19.26
C ASN A 277 -1.59 2.84 -19.36
N PHE A 278 -1.11 2.52 -20.56
CA PHE A 278 0.30 2.25 -20.79
C PHE A 278 1.10 3.56 -20.88
N PRO A 279 2.36 3.60 -20.45
CA PRO A 279 3.26 4.67 -20.86
C PRO A 279 3.48 4.57 -22.38
N GLY A 280 3.62 5.68 -23.07
CA GLY A 280 4.08 5.68 -24.45
C GLY A 280 5.60 5.52 -24.50
N ILE A 281 6.10 4.81 -25.51
CA ILE A 281 7.53 4.55 -25.73
C ILE A 281 7.83 4.83 -27.19
N GLU A 282 8.72 5.75 -27.51
CA GLU A 282 9.26 5.99 -28.85
C GLU A 282 10.74 5.57 -28.87
N GLY A 283 11.01 4.39 -29.41
CA GLY A 283 12.29 3.68 -29.27
C GLY A 283 12.10 2.17 -29.34
N LEU A 284 12.74 1.38 -28.49
CA LEU A 284 12.38 -0.03 -28.36
C LEU A 284 11.19 -0.15 -27.40
N ILE A 285 10.12 -0.83 -27.79
CA ILE A 285 9.03 -1.13 -26.85
C ILE A 285 9.57 -2.13 -25.83
N ASN A 286 9.83 -1.66 -24.62
CA ASN A 286 10.29 -2.48 -23.51
C ASN A 286 9.62 -2.04 -22.21
N LEU A 287 8.48 -2.68 -21.92
CA LEU A 287 7.69 -2.45 -20.71
C LEU A 287 7.63 -3.73 -19.87
N TYR A 288 7.99 -3.59 -18.60
CA TYR A 288 7.74 -4.53 -17.52
C TYR A 288 6.93 -3.80 -16.45
N ASP A 289 5.71 -4.25 -16.19
CA ASP A 289 4.86 -3.66 -15.15
C ASP A 289 3.95 -4.73 -14.52
N GLY A 290 3.01 -4.32 -13.69
CA GLY A 290 1.90 -5.11 -13.21
C GLY A 290 0.66 -4.24 -13.03
N PHE A 291 -0.50 -4.88 -12.99
CA PHE A 291 -1.75 -4.21 -12.63
C PHE A 291 -2.51 -5.05 -11.60
N TYR A 292 -3.25 -4.37 -10.72
CA TYR A 292 -4.11 -5.04 -9.76
C TYR A 292 -5.51 -5.22 -10.31
N VAL A 293 -6.07 -6.40 -10.11
CA VAL A 293 -7.47 -6.71 -10.42
C VAL A 293 -8.28 -6.75 -9.13
N PRO A 294 -9.08 -5.71 -8.83
CA PRO A 294 -9.89 -5.66 -7.61
C PRO A 294 -11.12 -6.58 -7.72
N ASN A 295 -11.46 -7.23 -6.61
CA ASN A 295 -12.65 -8.09 -6.47
C ASN A 295 -12.74 -9.13 -7.61
N THR A 296 -13.96 -9.47 -8.03
CA THR A 296 -14.20 -10.43 -9.11
C THR A 296 -14.15 -9.72 -10.46
N LEU A 297 -13.26 -10.20 -11.33
CA LEU A 297 -13.11 -9.76 -12.71
C LEU A 297 -14.26 -10.29 -13.57
N GLU A 298 -15.02 -9.39 -14.19
CA GLU A 298 -16.12 -9.76 -15.09
C GLU A 298 -15.65 -9.81 -16.55
N GLU A 299 -14.97 -8.75 -16.99
CA GLU A 299 -14.50 -8.59 -18.37
C GLU A 299 -13.15 -7.87 -18.38
N ILE A 300 -12.31 -8.19 -19.37
CA ILE A 300 -11.02 -7.54 -19.60
C ILE A 300 -10.82 -7.34 -21.10
N SER A 301 -10.41 -6.15 -21.53
CA SER A 301 -10.07 -5.85 -22.92
C SER A 301 -8.78 -5.06 -23.00
N VAL A 302 -8.13 -5.13 -24.16
CA VAL A 302 -6.86 -4.45 -24.41
C VAL A 302 -6.96 -3.65 -25.69
N LYS A 303 -6.52 -2.39 -25.64
CA LYS A 303 -6.27 -1.56 -26.81
C LYS A 303 -4.78 -1.22 -26.86
N LEU A 304 -4.12 -1.61 -27.94
CA LEU A 304 -2.72 -1.26 -28.20
C LEU A 304 -2.67 -0.37 -29.44
N HIS A 305 -2.11 0.81 -29.30
CA HIS A 305 -1.80 1.70 -30.42
C HIS A 305 -0.28 1.74 -30.56
N MET A 306 0.25 1.15 -31.64
CA MET A 306 1.70 0.96 -31.78
C MET A 306 2.17 0.93 -33.24
N ASN A 307 3.49 1.05 -33.45
CA ASN A 307 4.19 0.75 -34.69
C ASN A 307 5.36 -0.20 -34.38
N SER A 308 5.30 -1.43 -34.90
CA SER A 308 6.31 -2.48 -34.78
C SER A 308 6.56 -3.21 -36.10
N SER A 309 6.51 -2.48 -37.22
CA SER A 309 6.64 -3.04 -38.58
C SER A 309 7.92 -3.82 -38.88
N GLN A 310 8.96 -3.68 -38.05
CA GLN A 310 10.27 -4.28 -38.26
C GLN A 310 10.53 -5.53 -37.40
N ILE A 311 9.75 -5.76 -36.33
CA ILE A 311 10.02 -6.80 -35.35
C ILE A 311 8.74 -7.21 -34.60
N ASN A 312 8.58 -8.51 -34.36
CA ASN A 312 7.45 -9.03 -33.58
C ASN A 312 7.42 -8.44 -32.18
N THR A 313 6.27 -7.90 -31.80
CA THR A 313 5.99 -7.47 -30.43
C THR A 313 5.10 -8.47 -29.72
N ILE A 314 5.46 -8.78 -28.48
CA ILE A 314 4.73 -9.68 -27.59
C ILE A 314 4.09 -8.90 -26.45
N MET A 315 2.88 -9.29 -26.08
CA MET A 315 2.24 -8.88 -24.83
C MET A 315 1.91 -10.12 -24.01
N THR A 316 2.32 -10.14 -22.74
CA THR A 316 1.91 -11.17 -21.79
C THR A 316 1.12 -10.58 -20.63
N ILE A 317 0.16 -11.34 -20.14
CA ILE A 317 -0.56 -11.09 -18.89
C ILE A 317 -0.33 -12.31 -18.01
N GLY A 318 0.34 -12.12 -16.87
CA GLY A 318 0.94 -13.22 -16.11
C GLY A 318 2.02 -13.90 -16.96
N ASN A 319 1.78 -15.16 -17.32
CA ASN A 319 2.64 -15.96 -18.20
C ASN A 319 2.00 -16.28 -19.56
N VAL A 320 0.81 -15.75 -19.84
CA VAL A 320 0.06 -16.04 -21.06
C VAL A 320 0.29 -14.93 -22.07
N THR A 321 0.80 -15.30 -23.26
CA THR A 321 0.92 -14.39 -24.40
C THR A 321 -0.46 -14.10 -24.98
N VAL A 322 -0.91 -12.85 -24.88
CA VAL A 322 -2.22 -12.38 -25.39
C VAL A 322 -2.12 -11.70 -26.76
N TYR A 323 -0.91 -11.27 -27.14
CA TYR A 323 -0.60 -10.70 -28.44
C TYR A 323 0.82 -11.09 -28.85
N ASN A 324 1.01 -11.45 -30.12
CA ASN A 324 2.31 -11.73 -30.72
C ASN A 324 2.21 -11.52 -32.24
N ASP A 325 2.55 -10.32 -32.71
CA ASP A 325 2.56 -9.99 -34.15
C ASP A 325 3.36 -8.70 -34.43
N THR A 326 3.50 -8.36 -35.71
CA THR A 326 3.97 -7.06 -36.22
C THR A 326 2.80 -6.18 -36.65
N THR A 327 3.01 -4.87 -36.69
CA THR A 327 2.03 -3.94 -37.28
C THR A 327 2.38 -3.57 -38.72
N ASN A 328 1.37 -3.14 -39.49
CA ASN A 328 1.60 -2.49 -40.79
C ASN A 328 1.70 -0.97 -40.60
N ASP A 329 2.86 -0.48 -40.17
CA ASP A 329 3.10 0.90 -39.70
C ASP A 329 2.36 1.22 -38.38
N GLU A 330 1.82 2.42 -38.22
CA GLU A 330 1.01 2.79 -37.05
C GLU A 330 -0.36 2.12 -37.12
N GLU A 331 -0.68 1.29 -36.13
CA GLU A 331 -1.90 0.50 -36.08
C GLU A 331 -2.51 0.53 -34.67
N THR A 332 -3.85 0.51 -34.60
CA THR A 332 -4.59 0.28 -33.35
C THR A 332 -5.16 -1.14 -33.35
N ILE A 333 -4.64 -1.97 -32.46
CA ILE A 333 -5.07 -3.34 -32.20
C ILE A 333 -6.04 -3.33 -31.02
N TYR A 334 -7.18 -3.99 -31.18
CA TYR A 334 -8.17 -4.17 -30.12
C TYR A 334 -8.45 -5.64 -29.88
N LEU A 335 -8.18 -6.10 -28.65
CA LEU A 335 -8.49 -7.44 -28.17
C LEU A 335 -9.76 -7.34 -27.31
N SER A 336 -10.87 -7.82 -27.87
CA SER A 336 -12.18 -7.78 -27.20
C SER A 336 -12.23 -8.67 -25.95
N PRO A 337 -13.18 -8.45 -25.03
CA PRO A 337 -13.37 -9.29 -23.85
C PRO A 337 -13.48 -10.79 -24.16
N THR A 338 -14.18 -11.15 -25.23
CA THR A 338 -14.31 -12.55 -25.63
C THR A 338 -12.99 -13.15 -26.13
N GLN A 339 -12.16 -12.37 -26.85
CA GLN A 339 -10.86 -12.85 -27.32
C GLN A 339 -9.91 -13.06 -26.14
N ILE A 340 -9.77 -12.06 -25.25
CA ILE A 340 -8.92 -12.16 -24.07
C ILE A 340 -9.39 -13.29 -23.15
N GLY A 341 -10.69 -13.38 -22.86
CA GLY A 341 -11.26 -14.42 -22.01
C GLY A 341 -11.00 -15.84 -22.54
N ASN A 342 -11.04 -16.04 -23.87
CA ASN A 342 -10.69 -17.33 -24.47
C ASN A 342 -9.20 -17.67 -24.36
N ILE A 343 -8.31 -16.68 -24.37
CA ILE A 343 -6.86 -16.86 -24.25
C ILE A 343 -6.46 -17.12 -22.80
N LEU A 344 -6.95 -16.29 -21.87
CA LEU A 344 -6.63 -16.38 -20.44
C LEU A 344 -7.37 -17.52 -19.73
N GLY A 345 -8.49 -17.98 -20.28
CA GLY A 345 -9.30 -19.04 -19.67
C GLY A 345 -10.07 -18.55 -18.45
N ASN A 346 -9.66 -18.98 -17.26
CA ASN A 346 -10.40 -18.70 -16.02
C ASN A 346 -10.03 -17.34 -15.42
N LEU A 347 -10.84 -16.30 -15.68
CA LEU A 347 -10.62 -14.94 -15.19
C LEU A 347 -10.66 -14.81 -13.66
N ASP A 348 -11.28 -15.74 -12.94
CA ASP A 348 -11.30 -15.76 -11.47
C ASP A 348 -9.88 -15.91 -10.88
N GLU A 349 -8.95 -16.51 -11.63
CA GLU A 349 -7.56 -16.70 -11.18
C GLU A 349 -6.78 -15.38 -11.09
N LEU A 350 -7.25 -14.34 -11.79
CA LEU A 350 -6.65 -13.01 -11.80
C LEU A 350 -7.22 -12.11 -10.69
N SER A 351 -8.39 -12.45 -10.17
CA SER A 351 -9.14 -11.65 -9.19
C SER A 351 -8.39 -11.50 -7.85
N ASN A 352 -8.42 -10.30 -7.27
CA ASN A 352 -7.73 -9.92 -6.02
C ASN A 352 -6.22 -10.15 -6.02
N LYS A 353 -5.57 -10.02 -7.19
CA LYS A 353 -4.13 -10.21 -7.33
C LYS A 353 -3.48 -9.10 -8.15
N THR A 354 -2.22 -8.86 -7.85
CA THR A 354 -1.32 -8.11 -8.71
C THR A 354 -0.81 -9.05 -9.81
N ILE A 355 -1.12 -8.72 -11.06
CA ILE A 355 -0.81 -9.52 -12.24
C ILE A 355 0.34 -8.86 -13.00
N PRO A 356 1.49 -9.55 -13.19
CA PRO A 356 2.57 -9.05 -14.03
C PRO A 356 2.12 -8.86 -15.48
N ILE A 357 2.61 -7.82 -16.15
CA ILE A 357 2.42 -7.57 -17.58
C ILE A 357 3.74 -7.23 -18.27
N ARG A 358 3.93 -7.84 -19.42
CA ARG A 358 5.06 -7.57 -20.32
C ARG A 358 4.52 -7.03 -21.63
N LEU A 359 5.13 -5.99 -22.17
CA LEU A 359 4.97 -5.62 -23.58
C LEU A 359 6.34 -5.28 -24.18
N GLY A 360 6.82 -6.08 -25.12
CA GLY A 360 8.07 -5.81 -25.81
C GLY A 360 8.39 -6.78 -26.92
N LEU A 361 9.65 -7.16 -27.11
CA LEU A 361 10.12 -7.85 -28.32
C LEU A 361 10.21 -9.37 -28.10
N GLU A 362 9.76 -10.17 -29.07
CA GLU A 362 9.76 -11.65 -28.98
C GLU A 362 11.18 -12.25 -28.88
N ASN A 363 12.17 -11.60 -29.51
CA ASN A 363 13.57 -12.03 -29.55
C ASN A 363 14.53 -10.87 -29.26
N GLY A 364 14.21 -10.07 -28.23
CA GLY A 364 15.11 -9.02 -27.76
C GLY A 364 16.40 -9.60 -27.20
N THR A 365 17.53 -8.95 -27.48
CA THR A 365 18.77 -9.16 -26.71
C THR A 365 18.72 -8.31 -25.45
N TYR A 366 19.20 -8.83 -24.32
CA TYR A 366 19.12 -8.16 -23.02
C TYR A 366 20.50 -7.99 -22.40
N VAL A 367 20.67 -6.91 -21.65
CA VAL A 367 21.92 -6.63 -20.93
C VAL A 367 22.16 -7.74 -19.90
N VAL A 368 23.40 -8.21 -19.82
CA VAL A 368 23.91 -9.07 -18.76
C VAL A 368 24.89 -8.24 -17.96
N ASN A 369 24.46 -7.75 -16.79
CA ASN A 369 25.24 -6.84 -15.96
C ASN A 369 25.81 -7.56 -14.75
N VAL A 370 26.55 -8.62 -15.02
CA VAL A 370 27.30 -9.36 -14.01
C VAL A 370 28.73 -9.51 -14.49
N SER A 371 29.68 -9.41 -13.56
CA SER A 371 31.04 -9.89 -13.81
C SER A 371 31.02 -11.41 -13.64
N LEU A 372 31.33 -12.17 -14.69
CA LEU A 372 31.19 -13.63 -14.68
C LEU A 372 32.52 -14.29 -15.05
N ASP A 373 33.06 -15.06 -14.12
CA ASP A 373 34.26 -15.86 -14.31
C ASP A 373 33.89 -17.34 -14.37
N ILE A 374 34.17 -17.98 -15.49
CA ILE A 374 33.85 -19.39 -15.72
C ILE A 374 35.13 -20.20 -15.83
N VAL A 375 35.20 -21.29 -15.08
CA VAL A 375 36.26 -22.30 -15.19
C VAL A 375 35.64 -23.60 -15.69
N SER A 376 36.03 -24.04 -16.89
CA SER A 376 35.64 -25.33 -17.45
C SER A 376 36.74 -26.36 -17.27
N LEU A 377 36.43 -27.45 -16.57
CA LEU A 377 37.28 -28.61 -16.36
C LEU A 377 36.86 -29.72 -17.33
N THR A 378 37.77 -30.21 -18.15
CA THR A 378 37.54 -31.34 -19.05
C THR A 378 38.44 -32.50 -18.68
N ASP A 379 37.81 -33.65 -18.45
CA ASP A 379 38.52 -34.91 -18.27
C ASP A 379 39.25 -35.28 -19.58
N LYS A 380 40.56 -35.56 -19.47
CA LYS A 380 41.40 -36.06 -20.56
C LYS A 380 41.89 -37.49 -20.30
N SER A 381 41.21 -38.23 -19.43
CA SER A 381 41.51 -39.62 -19.08
C SER A 381 41.35 -40.56 -20.29
N THR A 382 41.86 -41.78 -20.13
CA THR A 382 41.74 -42.83 -21.15
C THR A 382 40.28 -43.24 -21.42
N ASN A 383 39.36 -42.97 -20.50
CA ASN A 383 37.94 -43.26 -20.70
C ASN A 383 37.31 -42.30 -21.72
N MET A 384 38.00 -41.21 -22.05
CA MET A 384 37.60 -40.20 -23.03
C MET A 384 38.14 -40.50 -24.44
N GLN A 385 38.73 -41.70 -24.65
CA GLN A 385 39.39 -42.09 -25.89
C GLN A 385 38.42 -42.43 -27.02
N CYS A 386 37.52 -43.39 -26.81
CA CYS A 386 36.69 -43.97 -27.87
C CYS A 386 35.38 -44.44 -27.27
N ASP A 387 34.23 -43.95 -27.78
CA ASP A 387 32.93 -44.51 -27.44
C ASP A 387 32.26 -45.16 -28.66
N GLN A 388 31.55 -46.25 -28.42
CA GLN A 388 31.16 -47.21 -29.43
C GLN A 388 29.78 -46.88 -30.02
N LEU A 389 29.73 -46.21 -31.17
CA LEU A 389 28.51 -46.17 -31.98
C LEU A 389 28.36 -47.47 -32.78
N GLY A 390 27.75 -48.47 -32.14
CA GLY A 390 27.30 -49.71 -32.79
C GLY A 390 28.39 -50.75 -33.04
N GLY A 391 28.22 -51.95 -32.45
CA GLY A 391 28.73 -53.23 -32.94
C GLY A 391 30.26 -53.49 -33.02
N CYS A 392 31.13 -52.49 -32.92
CA CYS A 392 32.59 -52.69 -33.04
C CYS A 392 33.23 -53.41 -31.83
N GLN A 393 33.65 -54.67 -32.00
CA GLN A 393 34.16 -55.52 -30.91
C GLN A 393 35.70 -55.58 -30.78
N SER A 394 36.49 -54.78 -31.51
CA SER A 394 37.96 -54.88 -31.44
C SER A 394 38.70 -53.53 -31.44
N ASN A 395 39.58 -53.37 -30.45
CA ASN A 395 40.56 -52.28 -30.24
C ASN A 395 40.03 -50.89 -29.80
N LYS A 396 39.39 -50.84 -28.61
CA LYS A 396 39.05 -49.60 -27.87
C LYS A 396 40.25 -48.64 -27.69
N GLY A 397 41.49 -49.17 -27.64
CA GLY A 397 42.70 -48.37 -27.41
C GLY A 397 43.31 -47.68 -28.64
N GLN A 398 42.79 -47.88 -29.85
CA GLN A 398 43.31 -47.23 -31.07
C GLN A 398 42.24 -46.54 -31.92
N CYS A 399 40.94 -46.60 -31.56
CA CYS A 399 39.86 -46.06 -32.38
C CYS A 399 39.93 -46.53 -33.86
N GLU A 400 40.44 -47.74 -34.10
CA GLU A 400 40.68 -48.30 -35.44
C GLU A 400 39.93 -49.63 -35.60
N GLY A 401 39.34 -49.87 -36.77
CA GLY A 401 38.91 -51.22 -37.18
C GLY A 401 37.41 -51.55 -37.15
N CYS A 402 36.50 -50.59 -37.33
CA CYS A 402 35.08 -50.92 -37.54
C CYS A 402 34.83 -51.49 -38.95
N ASN A 403 34.16 -52.64 -39.06
CA ASN A 403 33.63 -53.17 -40.31
C ASN A 403 32.17 -53.65 -40.13
N PRO A 404 31.16 -53.04 -40.78
CA PRO A 404 31.26 -51.92 -41.71
C PRO A 404 31.77 -50.64 -41.03
N PRO A 405 32.30 -49.65 -41.77
CA PRO A 405 32.91 -48.46 -41.19
C PRO A 405 31.87 -47.63 -40.43
N GLY A 406 31.81 -47.85 -39.11
CA GLY A 406 31.21 -46.91 -38.16
C GLY A 406 32.20 -45.79 -37.86
N ALA A 407 31.70 -44.56 -37.76
CA ALA A 407 32.50 -43.42 -37.30
C ALA A 407 32.64 -43.54 -35.77
N TRP A 408 33.85 -43.75 -35.27
CA TRP A 408 34.14 -43.50 -33.86
C TRP A 408 33.94 -42.00 -33.60
N LEU A 409 33.06 -41.63 -32.68
CA LEU A 409 33.09 -40.30 -32.10
C LEU A 409 34.17 -40.29 -31.01
N LEU A 410 35.05 -39.30 -31.06
CA LEU A 410 36.06 -39.06 -30.02
C LEU A 410 35.40 -38.14 -28.98
N PRO A 411 35.09 -38.62 -27.76
CA PRO A 411 34.49 -37.80 -26.70
C PRO A 411 35.26 -36.48 -26.53
N LEU A 412 36.60 -36.56 -26.51
CA LEU A 412 37.48 -35.40 -26.39
C LEU A 412 37.30 -34.35 -27.52
N ASN A 413 36.98 -34.77 -28.75
CA ASN A 413 36.69 -33.81 -29.83
C ASN A 413 35.38 -33.06 -29.57
N MET A 414 34.36 -33.75 -29.07
CA MET A 414 33.10 -33.10 -28.72
C MET A 414 33.27 -32.20 -27.51
N SER A 415 34.10 -32.57 -26.52
CA SER A 415 34.48 -31.68 -25.42
C SER A 415 35.23 -30.45 -25.91
N ARG A 416 36.11 -30.59 -26.89
CA ARG A 416 36.82 -29.48 -27.52
C ARG A 416 35.86 -28.53 -28.21
N ASP A 417 34.94 -29.06 -29.01
CA ASP A 417 33.97 -28.28 -29.76
C ASP A 417 32.98 -27.59 -28.80
N SER A 418 32.64 -28.24 -27.68
CA SER A 418 31.79 -27.69 -26.61
C SER A 418 32.48 -26.58 -25.82
N ASN A 419 33.76 -26.74 -25.46
CA ASN A 419 34.55 -25.67 -24.84
C ASN A 419 34.79 -24.50 -25.81
N THR A 420 34.90 -24.79 -27.11
CA THR A 420 34.94 -23.74 -28.14
C THR A 420 33.66 -22.91 -28.09
N LEU A 421 32.49 -23.57 -28.15
CA LEU A 421 31.19 -22.90 -28.02
C LEU A 421 31.10 -22.07 -26.73
N LEU A 422 31.51 -22.62 -25.58
CA LEU A 422 31.56 -21.90 -24.30
C LEU A 422 32.34 -20.59 -24.40
N ILE A 423 33.56 -20.64 -24.94
CA ILE A 423 34.40 -19.45 -25.11
C ILE A 423 33.71 -18.44 -26.03
N GLU A 424 33.13 -18.91 -27.14
CA GLU A 424 32.52 -18.03 -28.14
C GLU A 424 31.25 -17.35 -27.66
N GLU A 425 30.43 -18.02 -26.85
CA GLU A 425 29.17 -17.48 -26.34
C GLU A 425 29.36 -16.59 -25.12
N ILE A 426 30.20 -17.01 -24.16
CA ILE A 426 30.41 -16.26 -22.92
C ILE A 426 31.19 -14.97 -23.17
N LEU A 427 32.27 -15.03 -23.96
CA LEU A 427 33.10 -13.84 -24.22
C LEU A 427 32.45 -12.81 -25.17
N LYS A 428 31.17 -12.99 -25.56
CA LYS A 428 30.37 -11.92 -26.16
C LYS A 428 30.05 -10.81 -25.15
N TYR A 429 30.11 -11.12 -23.86
CA TYR A 429 29.78 -10.21 -22.78
C TYR A 429 31.08 -9.58 -22.22
N ASP A 430 31.12 -8.24 -22.18
CA ASP A 430 32.34 -7.46 -21.89
C ASP A 430 32.97 -7.73 -20.51
N ASN A 431 32.16 -8.14 -19.54
CA ASN A 431 32.56 -8.37 -18.15
C ASN A 431 32.73 -9.86 -17.82
N THR A 432 33.17 -10.67 -18.78
CA THR A 432 33.32 -12.11 -18.56
C THR A 432 34.73 -12.59 -18.85
N ASN A 433 35.20 -13.53 -18.02
CA ASN A 433 36.45 -14.24 -18.27
C ASN A 433 36.19 -15.74 -18.29
N VAL A 434 36.91 -16.43 -19.16
CA VAL A 434 36.84 -17.88 -19.28
C VAL A 434 38.22 -18.46 -19.03
N SER A 435 38.22 -19.59 -18.33
CA SER A 435 39.38 -20.42 -18.10
C SER A 435 39.03 -21.85 -18.45
N ILE A 436 39.94 -22.56 -19.12
CA ILE A 436 39.72 -23.93 -19.58
C ILE A 436 40.88 -24.83 -19.13
N TYR A 437 40.58 -25.94 -18.46
CA TYR A 437 41.54 -26.91 -17.94
C TYR A 437 41.27 -28.32 -18.45
N GLY A 438 42.33 -28.97 -18.94
CA GLY A 438 42.34 -30.43 -19.12
C GLY A 438 42.99 -31.13 -17.93
N PHE A 439 42.33 -32.10 -17.30
CA PHE A 439 42.86 -32.84 -16.14
C PHE A 439 42.97 -34.35 -16.36
N HIS A 440 43.89 -35.00 -15.63
CA HIS A 440 44.08 -36.47 -15.61
C HIS A 440 44.57 -36.92 -14.20
N SER A 441 45.83 -37.33 -14.02
CA SER A 441 46.47 -37.69 -12.74
C SER A 441 46.96 -36.47 -11.93
N SER A 442 47.17 -35.37 -12.64
CA SER A 442 47.44 -34.02 -12.14
C SER A 442 46.89 -33.03 -13.16
N VAL A 443 46.60 -31.81 -12.73
CA VAL A 443 46.44 -30.69 -13.68
C VAL A 443 47.86 -30.35 -14.13
N ALA A 444 48.29 -30.90 -15.27
CA ALA A 444 49.58 -30.55 -15.82
C ALA A 444 49.56 -29.04 -16.13
N THR A 445 50.54 -28.28 -15.65
CA THR A 445 50.69 -26.83 -15.93
C THR A 445 50.72 -26.49 -17.43
N ALA A 446 50.96 -27.51 -18.28
CA ALA A 446 50.87 -27.42 -19.73
C ALA A 446 49.43 -27.28 -20.27
N ASN A 447 48.38 -27.68 -19.55
CA ASN A 447 46.98 -27.63 -20.01
C ASN A 447 46.10 -26.67 -19.20
N LYS A 448 46.72 -25.76 -18.44
CA LYS A 448 46.05 -24.73 -17.65
C LYS A 448 46.04 -23.40 -18.43
N LEU A 449 44.88 -22.94 -18.86
CA LEU A 449 44.67 -21.60 -19.42
C LEU A 449 43.99 -20.70 -18.38
N PRO A 450 44.66 -19.66 -17.86
CA PRO A 450 44.11 -18.81 -16.79
C PRO A 450 42.85 -18.05 -17.24
N LEU A 451 42.10 -17.52 -16.27
CA LEU A 451 40.98 -16.63 -16.52
C LEU A 451 41.43 -15.44 -17.37
N THR A 452 40.78 -15.27 -18.52
CA THR A 452 41.05 -14.20 -19.47
C THR A 452 39.87 -13.95 -20.39
N LYS A 453 39.84 -12.76 -20.99
CA LYS A 453 38.95 -12.37 -22.09
C LYS A 453 39.58 -12.52 -23.47
N ASP A 454 40.83 -12.95 -23.54
CA ASP A 454 41.54 -13.17 -24.80
C ASP A 454 41.05 -14.47 -25.46
N LYS A 455 40.00 -14.32 -26.29
CA LYS A 455 39.39 -15.40 -27.07
C LYS A 455 40.42 -16.15 -27.91
N ASP A 456 41.34 -15.43 -28.56
CA ASP A 456 42.32 -16.05 -29.46
C ASP A 456 43.35 -16.87 -28.68
N TYR A 457 43.75 -16.42 -27.50
CA TYR A 457 44.63 -17.18 -26.61
C TYR A 457 43.97 -18.49 -26.13
N LEU A 458 42.70 -18.43 -25.73
CA LEU A 458 41.96 -19.62 -25.27
C LEU A 458 41.76 -20.65 -26.38
N LEU A 459 41.45 -20.19 -27.60
CA LEU A 459 41.18 -21.08 -28.72
C LEU A 459 42.46 -21.59 -29.39
N TYR A 460 43.42 -20.72 -29.68
CA TYR A 460 44.45 -20.97 -30.69
C TYR A 460 45.90 -20.95 -30.16
N ASP A 461 46.12 -20.78 -28.86
CA ASP A 461 47.49 -20.87 -28.32
C ASP A 461 48.16 -22.18 -28.77
N SER A 462 49.32 -22.04 -29.39
CA SER A 462 50.02 -23.12 -30.10
C SER A 462 50.42 -24.33 -29.25
N GLN A 463 50.35 -24.20 -27.91
CA GLN A 463 50.68 -25.27 -26.97
C GLN A 463 49.49 -25.70 -26.11
N LYS A 464 48.59 -24.77 -25.78
CA LYS A 464 47.57 -24.96 -24.74
C LYS A 464 46.14 -24.73 -25.21
N GLY A 465 45.96 -24.03 -26.33
CA GLY A 465 44.66 -23.64 -26.86
C GLY A 465 43.75 -24.84 -27.05
N VAL A 466 42.46 -24.66 -26.80
CA VAL A 466 41.45 -25.73 -26.87
C VAL A 466 41.50 -26.44 -28.24
N THR A 467 41.68 -25.70 -29.33
CA THR A 467 41.77 -26.29 -30.68
C THR A 467 42.97 -27.22 -30.88
N ASN A 468 44.02 -27.05 -30.08
CA ASN A 468 45.25 -27.83 -30.10
C ASN A 468 45.24 -28.98 -29.08
N TRP A 469 44.12 -29.24 -28.40
CA TRP A 469 43.98 -30.41 -27.55
C TRP A 469 44.06 -31.67 -28.41
N ASP A 470 45.26 -32.26 -28.44
CA ASP A 470 45.51 -33.49 -29.15
C ASP A 470 45.08 -34.71 -28.33
N SER A 471 44.98 -35.83 -29.03
CA SER A 471 44.71 -37.16 -28.48
C SER A 471 45.99 -37.80 -27.89
N THR A 472 47.01 -37.05 -27.46
CA THR A 472 48.17 -37.66 -26.81
C THR A 472 47.82 -37.98 -25.35
N TYR A 473 47.26 -39.18 -25.18
CA TYR A 473 46.81 -39.67 -23.90
C TYR A 473 48.00 -40.07 -23.03
N THR A 474 48.01 -39.58 -21.79
CA THR A 474 48.91 -40.08 -20.77
C THR A 474 48.23 -41.23 -20.04
N SER A 475 48.77 -42.44 -20.17
CA SER A 475 48.38 -43.56 -19.31
C SER A 475 48.69 -43.20 -17.86
N GLY A 476 47.67 -43.11 -17.00
CA GLY A 476 47.82 -42.71 -15.60
C GLY A 476 46.48 -42.73 -14.86
N GLY A 477 46.51 -42.59 -13.54
CA GLY A 477 45.27 -42.50 -12.76
C GLY A 477 44.55 -41.17 -12.98
N HIS A 478 43.27 -41.12 -12.65
CA HIS A 478 42.36 -40.00 -12.80
C HIS A 478 42.04 -39.44 -11.41
N LYS A 479 42.36 -38.16 -11.18
CA LYS A 479 42.25 -37.47 -9.89
C LYS A 479 41.37 -36.22 -10.00
N MET A 480 40.07 -36.42 -10.05
CA MET A 480 39.08 -35.36 -10.29
C MET A 480 39.06 -34.28 -9.19
N CYS A 481 39.20 -34.67 -7.92
CA CYS A 481 39.33 -33.76 -6.79
C CYS A 481 40.46 -32.70 -6.97
N ASN A 482 41.58 -33.03 -7.61
CA ASN A 482 42.63 -32.04 -7.92
C ASN A 482 42.20 -31.03 -8.99
N GLY A 483 41.41 -31.47 -9.97
CA GLY A 483 40.84 -30.58 -10.98
C GLY A 483 39.94 -29.55 -10.32
N ILE A 484 39.04 -30.00 -9.44
CA ILE A 484 38.11 -29.15 -8.69
C ILE A 484 38.87 -28.18 -7.79
N LEU A 485 39.85 -28.65 -7.01
CA LEU A 485 40.69 -27.77 -6.19
C LEU A 485 41.47 -26.74 -7.03
N SER A 486 41.97 -27.12 -8.21
CA SER A 486 42.68 -26.20 -9.11
C SER A 486 41.78 -25.13 -9.71
N MET A 487 40.49 -25.44 -9.91
CA MET A 487 39.47 -24.45 -10.24
C MET A 487 39.28 -23.47 -9.09
N GLY A 488 39.19 -23.94 -7.85
CA GLY A 488 39.16 -23.09 -6.67
C GLY A 488 40.37 -22.17 -6.56
N ASP A 489 41.58 -22.71 -6.79
CA ASP A 489 42.82 -21.92 -6.82
C ASP A 489 42.80 -20.83 -7.88
N GLU A 490 42.21 -21.09 -9.05
CA GLU A 490 42.07 -20.08 -10.10
C GLU A 490 41.16 -18.94 -9.66
N PHE A 491 40.00 -19.28 -9.10
CA PHE A 491 39.08 -18.28 -8.59
C PHE A 491 39.72 -17.42 -7.49
N ILE A 492 40.45 -18.03 -6.56
CA ILE A 492 41.12 -17.30 -5.48
C ILE A 492 42.21 -16.36 -6.00
N GLN A 493 42.95 -16.78 -7.05
CA GLN A 493 44.13 -16.04 -7.51
C GLN A 493 43.81 -14.98 -8.55
N ASN A 494 42.87 -15.26 -9.46
CA ASN A 494 42.70 -14.52 -10.71
C ASN A 494 41.29 -13.98 -10.94
N SER A 495 40.30 -14.37 -10.13
CA SER A 495 38.94 -13.84 -10.23
C SER A 495 38.77 -12.55 -9.44
N ASP A 496 37.90 -11.66 -9.92
CA ASP A 496 37.48 -10.49 -9.16
C ASP A 496 36.66 -10.94 -7.92
N PRO A 497 36.88 -10.36 -6.72
CA PRO A 497 36.05 -10.64 -5.56
C PRO A 497 34.54 -10.50 -5.82
N ASP A 498 34.14 -9.52 -6.63
CA ASP A 498 32.75 -9.21 -6.95
C ASP A 498 32.22 -10.01 -8.17
N ALA A 499 33.08 -10.76 -8.87
CA ALA A 499 32.65 -11.64 -9.95
C ALA A 499 31.91 -12.87 -9.42
N LYS A 500 30.88 -13.27 -10.16
CA LYS A 500 30.23 -14.56 -10.04
C LYS A 500 31.11 -15.65 -10.64
N LYS A 501 31.32 -16.72 -9.87
CA LYS A 501 32.32 -17.76 -10.11
C LYS A 501 31.60 -19.06 -10.41
N VAL A 502 31.64 -19.50 -11.66
CA VAL A 502 30.91 -20.69 -12.12
C VAL A 502 31.90 -21.78 -12.58
N GLY A 503 31.79 -22.94 -11.95
CA GLY A 503 32.52 -24.15 -12.36
C GLY A 503 31.71 -24.99 -13.34
N ILE A 504 32.36 -25.53 -14.36
CA ILE A 504 31.80 -26.58 -15.22
C ILE A 504 32.74 -27.77 -15.18
N VAL A 505 32.27 -28.95 -14.79
CA VAL A 505 33.06 -30.19 -14.74
C VAL A 505 32.51 -31.19 -15.72
N GLN A 506 33.26 -31.40 -16.80
CA GLN A 506 32.94 -32.31 -17.86
C GLN A 506 33.79 -33.58 -17.72
N SER A 507 33.16 -34.72 -17.39
CA SER A 507 33.86 -35.97 -17.06
C SER A 507 33.01 -37.22 -17.29
N ALA A 508 33.65 -38.39 -17.44
CA ALA A 508 32.98 -39.68 -17.31
C ALA A 508 32.74 -40.07 -15.83
N GLY A 509 33.04 -39.19 -14.87
CA GLY A 509 32.76 -39.36 -13.43
C GLY A 509 33.72 -40.28 -12.69
N PHE A 510 34.33 -41.27 -13.36
CA PHE A 510 35.19 -42.28 -12.73
C PHE A 510 36.55 -41.74 -12.28
N SER A 511 36.70 -41.31 -11.04
CA SER A 511 38.00 -41.02 -10.41
C SER A 511 38.60 -42.31 -9.83
N ASN A 512 39.90 -42.56 -10.01
CA ASN A 512 40.57 -43.75 -9.42
C ASN A 512 41.77 -43.40 -8.53
N LEU A 513 42.03 -42.11 -8.33
CA LEU A 513 43.02 -41.57 -7.41
C LEU A 513 42.37 -40.55 -6.49
N GLY A 514 42.28 -40.87 -5.20
CA GLY A 514 41.78 -39.95 -4.17
C GLY A 514 42.75 -38.81 -3.84
N CYS A 515 42.21 -37.77 -3.21
CA CYS A 515 42.91 -36.67 -2.56
C CYS A 515 43.11 -36.87 -1.05
N GLY A 516 42.40 -37.80 -0.40
CA GLY A 516 42.43 -38.00 1.04
C GLY A 516 41.76 -36.85 1.81
N LEU A 517 40.66 -36.32 1.28
CA LEU A 517 39.89 -35.20 1.84
C LEU A 517 38.80 -35.68 2.81
N THR A 518 38.30 -36.90 2.64
CA THR A 518 37.23 -37.46 3.48
C THR A 518 37.39 -38.95 3.74
N SER A 519 36.70 -39.45 4.76
CA SER A 519 36.50 -40.88 5.02
C SER A 519 35.03 -41.30 4.98
N ASP A 520 34.14 -40.37 4.65
CA ASP A 520 32.70 -40.55 4.59
C ASP A 520 32.28 -40.89 3.15
N ASP A 521 31.20 -41.66 3.00
CA ASP A 521 30.51 -41.94 1.74
C ASP A 521 29.60 -40.74 1.40
N LEU A 522 30.08 -39.85 0.54
CA LEU A 522 29.43 -38.60 0.13
C LEU A 522 28.71 -38.73 -1.21
N ASN A 523 29.08 -39.68 -2.07
CA ASN A 523 28.40 -39.93 -3.34
C ASN A 523 27.26 -40.98 -3.23
N GLY A 524 27.17 -41.69 -2.10
CA GLY A 524 26.11 -42.67 -1.81
C GLY A 524 26.31 -44.02 -2.52
N ASP A 525 27.51 -44.34 -2.98
CA ASP A 525 27.79 -45.58 -3.70
C ASP A 525 28.07 -46.79 -2.78
N GLY A 526 28.17 -46.55 -1.46
CA GLY A 526 28.43 -47.56 -0.44
C GLY A 526 29.91 -47.85 -0.20
N ILE A 527 30.82 -47.12 -0.83
CA ILE A 527 32.28 -47.14 -0.63
C ILE A 527 32.65 -45.85 0.14
N PHE A 528 33.51 -45.97 1.15
CA PHE A 528 33.80 -44.87 2.07
C PHE A 528 35.18 -44.28 1.83
N GLY A 529 35.27 -42.95 1.70
CA GLY A 529 36.53 -42.22 1.56
C GLY A 529 37.25 -42.56 0.26
N ASP A 530 36.48 -42.83 -0.78
CA ASP A 530 36.99 -43.21 -2.08
C ASP A 530 37.32 -41.96 -2.94
N ALA A 531 37.72 -42.17 -4.20
CA ALA A 531 38.11 -41.05 -5.05
C ALA A 531 36.92 -40.21 -5.55
N GLY A 532 35.71 -40.78 -5.58
CA GLY A 532 34.45 -40.07 -5.82
C GLY A 532 34.12 -39.17 -4.65
N ASP A 533 34.14 -39.70 -3.43
CA ASP A 533 33.89 -38.95 -2.18
C ASP A 533 34.82 -37.75 -2.03
N ASP A 534 36.10 -37.94 -2.32
CA ASP A 534 37.08 -36.84 -2.28
C ASP A 534 36.74 -35.73 -3.29
N SER A 535 36.16 -36.08 -4.43
CA SER A 535 35.78 -35.10 -5.46
C SER A 535 34.53 -34.32 -5.04
N VAL A 536 33.55 -34.99 -4.43
CA VAL A 536 32.39 -34.35 -3.80
C VAL A 536 32.86 -33.40 -2.69
N LYS A 537 33.73 -33.87 -1.80
CA LYS A 537 34.27 -33.06 -0.69
C LYS A 537 34.97 -31.79 -1.18
N ALA A 538 35.77 -31.89 -2.24
CA ALA A 538 36.43 -30.74 -2.83
C ALA A 538 35.43 -29.68 -3.32
N ALA A 539 34.35 -30.09 -3.98
CA ALA A 539 33.30 -29.17 -4.43
C ALA A 539 32.58 -28.51 -3.25
N CYS A 540 32.19 -29.30 -2.25
CA CYS A 540 31.58 -28.81 -1.02
C CYS A 540 32.45 -27.76 -0.32
N ASP A 541 33.76 -28.01 -0.23
CA ASP A 541 34.68 -27.11 0.46
C ASP A 541 34.82 -25.76 -0.25
N LEU A 542 34.85 -25.76 -1.58
CA LEU A 542 34.88 -24.52 -2.36
C LEU A 542 33.59 -23.72 -2.21
N TYR A 543 32.44 -24.39 -2.29
CA TYR A 543 31.13 -23.73 -2.16
C TYR A 543 30.94 -23.14 -0.75
N ASN A 544 31.16 -23.94 0.29
CA ASN A 544 31.01 -23.50 1.69
C ASN A 544 32.01 -22.39 2.08
N ALA A 545 33.16 -22.33 1.41
CA ALA A 545 34.13 -21.24 1.59
C ALA A 545 33.79 -19.98 0.78
N GLY A 546 32.74 -19.98 -0.05
CA GLY A 546 32.37 -18.87 -0.93
C GLY A 546 33.35 -18.65 -2.08
N VAL A 547 34.14 -19.67 -2.45
CA VAL A 547 35.12 -19.60 -3.55
C VAL A 547 34.46 -19.82 -4.91
N VAL A 548 33.34 -20.53 -4.96
CA VAL A 548 32.55 -20.77 -6.18
C VAL A 548 31.07 -20.55 -5.85
N ASP A 549 30.32 -19.93 -6.75
CA ASP A 549 28.89 -19.75 -6.60
C ASP A 549 28.14 -21.03 -6.99
N ASN A 550 28.49 -21.65 -8.12
CA ASN A 550 27.83 -22.87 -8.60
C ASN A 550 28.79 -23.80 -9.35
N ILE A 551 28.63 -25.12 -9.24
CA ILE A 551 29.36 -26.10 -10.08
C ILE A 551 28.39 -26.97 -10.88
N TYR A 552 28.38 -26.80 -12.20
CA TYR A 552 27.66 -27.68 -13.11
C TYR A 552 28.51 -28.89 -13.46
N THR A 553 27.90 -30.07 -13.55
CA THR A 553 28.60 -31.30 -13.95
C THR A 553 27.96 -31.92 -15.18
N ILE A 554 28.80 -32.43 -16.07
CA ILE A 554 28.37 -33.01 -17.35
C ILE A 554 28.98 -34.40 -17.48
N GLY A 555 28.12 -35.41 -17.38
CA GLY A 555 28.41 -36.80 -17.66
C GLY A 555 28.13 -37.14 -19.12
N TYR A 556 29.04 -37.83 -19.79
CA TYR A 556 28.84 -38.27 -21.17
C TYR A 556 29.66 -39.52 -21.50
N GLY A 557 29.06 -40.40 -22.30
CA GLY A 557 29.63 -41.69 -22.70
C GLY A 557 28.95 -42.89 -22.04
N SER A 558 29.41 -44.10 -22.40
CA SER A 558 28.82 -45.38 -21.98
C SER A 558 29.22 -45.86 -20.57
N GLU A 559 30.26 -45.29 -19.99
CA GLU A 559 30.78 -45.62 -18.65
C GLU A 559 30.84 -44.32 -17.84
N VAL A 560 29.69 -43.75 -17.46
CA VAL A 560 29.61 -42.54 -16.62
C VAL A 560 29.28 -42.92 -15.18
N ASP A 561 30.05 -42.38 -14.22
CA ASP A 561 29.69 -42.40 -12.79
C ASP A 561 28.80 -41.19 -12.48
N GLU A 562 27.49 -41.39 -12.67
CA GLU A 562 26.48 -40.34 -12.47
C GLU A 562 26.32 -39.95 -11.00
N LEU A 563 26.43 -40.91 -10.06
CA LEU A 563 26.24 -40.65 -8.63
C LEU A 563 27.25 -39.63 -8.13
N THR A 564 28.53 -39.82 -8.45
CA THR A 564 29.59 -38.87 -8.08
C THR A 564 29.37 -37.50 -8.71
N LEU A 565 29.00 -37.42 -10.00
CA LEU A 565 28.80 -36.14 -10.68
C LEU A 565 27.55 -35.40 -10.20
N MET A 566 26.47 -36.09 -9.89
CA MET A 566 25.28 -35.54 -9.22
C MET A 566 25.65 -34.99 -7.86
N ALA A 567 26.35 -35.76 -7.03
CA ALA A 567 26.77 -35.32 -5.70
C ALA A 567 27.71 -34.10 -5.71
N ILE A 568 28.59 -33.99 -6.72
CA ILE A 568 29.43 -32.80 -6.92
C ILE A 568 28.57 -31.56 -7.21
N ALA A 569 27.62 -31.68 -8.15
CA ALA A 569 26.74 -30.57 -8.51
C ALA A 569 25.85 -30.16 -7.34
N ASP A 570 25.19 -31.13 -6.70
CA ASP A 570 24.28 -30.90 -5.57
C ASP A 570 25.00 -30.22 -4.40
N CYS A 571 26.26 -30.57 -4.14
CA CYS A 571 26.99 -29.96 -3.02
C CYS A 571 27.41 -28.51 -3.26
N ALA A 572 27.44 -28.07 -4.53
CA ALA A 572 27.85 -26.73 -4.93
C ALA A 572 26.73 -26.00 -5.67
N ASP A 573 25.48 -26.22 -5.25
CA ASP A 573 24.27 -25.55 -5.76
C ASP A 573 24.15 -25.53 -7.30
N GLY A 574 24.69 -26.56 -7.95
CA GLY A 574 24.72 -26.69 -9.39
C GLY A 574 23.68 -27.67 -9.91
N GLN A 575 23.86 -28.09 -11.16
CA GLN A 575 23.04 -29.12 -11.78
C GLN A 575 23.89 -30.12 -12.54
N TYR A 576 23.53 -31.39 -12.42
CA TYR A 576 24.07 -32.48 -13.23
C TYR A 576 23.31 -32.64 -14.53
N TYR A 577 24.06 -32.86 -15.61
CA TYR A 577 23.52 -33.18 -16.92
C TYR A 577 24.17 -34.43 -17.49
N TYR A 578 23.36 -35.28 -18.11
CA TYR A 578 23.82 -36.38 -18.95
C TYR A 578 23.69 -36.01 -20.43
N SER A 579 24.66 -36.40 -21.25
CA SER A 579 24.58 -36.26 -22.71
C SER A 579 25.11 -37.49 -23.44
N ASP A 580 24.44 -37.86 -24.52
CA ASP A 580 25.06 -38.65 -25.56
C ASP A 580 26.14 -37.80 -26.25
N ILE A 581 27.26 -38.42 -26.65
CA ILE A 581 28.41 -37.68 -27.23
C ILE A 581 28.01 -36.83 -28.45
N SER A 582 27.03 -37.29 -29.24
CA SER A 582 26.52 -36.55 -30.40
C SER A 582 25.71 -35.31 -30.05
N GLU A 583 25.20 -35.20 -28.83
CA GLU A 583 24.34 -34.11 -28.36
C GLU A 583 25.06 -33.15 -27.39
N LEU A 584 26.33 -33.44 -27.09
CA LEU A 584 27.10 -32.72 -26.07
C LEU A 584 27.22 -31.22 -26.32
N VAL A 585 27.37 -30.80 -27.58
CA VAL A 585 27.45 -29.39 -27.96
C VAL A 585 26.11 -28.68 -27.74
N GLU A 586 24.99 -29.34 -28.07
CA GLU A 586 23.63 -28.80 -27.85
C GLU A 586 23.33 -28.68 -26.35
N LEU A 587 23.77 -29.66 -25.56
CA LEU A 587 23.66 -29.59 -24.11
C LEU A 587 24.49 -28.42 -23.54
N TYR A 588 25.72 -28.22 -24.03
CA TYR A 588 26.56 -27.10 -23.60
C TYR A 588 25.89 -25.75 -23.87
N GLN A 589 25.26 -25.58 -25.04
CA GLN A 589 24.46 -24.39 -25.35
C GLN A 589 23.39 -24.17 -24.28
N LYS A 590 22.64 -25.22 -23.94
CA LYS A 590 21.59 -25.16 -22.91
C LYS A 590 22.13 -24.76 -21.53
N ILE A 591 23.30 -25.27 -21.15
CA ILE A 591 23.95 -24.93 -19.87
C ILE A 591 24.38 -23.46 -19.86
N ILE A 592 24.98 -22.99 -20.96
CA ILE A 592 25.37 -21.58 -21.14
C ILE A 592 24.13 -20.69 -21.03
N ASP A 593 23.05 -21.03 -21.74
CA ASP A 593 21.80 -20.28 -21.70
C ASP A 593 21.23 -20.21 -20.28
N ASN A 594 21.26 -21.32 -19.54
CA ASN A 594 20.82 -21.37 -18.14
C ASN A 594 21.68 -20.49 -17.23
N ILE A 595 23.00 -20.50 -17.41
CA ILE A 595 23.92 -19.64 -16.64
C ILE A 595 23.61 -18.17 -16.92
N ILE A 596 23.52 -17.79 -18.20
CA ILE A 596 23.29 -16.40 -18.60
C ILE A 596 21.90 -15.92 -18.19
N ALA A 597 20.86 -16.77 -18.29
CA ALA A 597 19.50 -16.43 -17.89
C ALA A 597 19.41 -15.97 -16.42
N ASN A 598 20.28 -16.47 -15.54
CA ASN A 598 20.30 -16.05 -14.14
C ASN A 598 20.73 -14.60 -13.90
N TYR A 599 21.30 -13.94 -14.91
CA TYR A 599 21.92 -12.63 -14.77
C TYR A 599 21.45 -11.62 -15.83
N ARG A 600 20.38 -11.93 -16.56
CA ARG A 600 19.77 -10.97 -17.48
C ARG A 600 19.08 -9.85 -16.69
N GLU A 601 19.20 -8.64 -17.20
CA GLU A 601 18.45 -7.47 -16.75
C GLU A 601 17.28 -7.19 -17.69
N GLN A 602 16.35 -6.36 -17.24
CA GLN A 602 15.22 -5.89 -18.04
C GLN A 602 15.62 -5.01 -19.23
N THR A 603 16.79 -4.35 -19.17
CA THR A 603 17.28 -3.45 -20.23
C THR A 603 17.51 -4.18 -21.54
N ALA A 604 16.85 -3.75 -22.61
CA ALA A 604 17.02 -4.33 -23.93
C ALA A 604 18.24 -3.70 -24.64
N GLN A 605 18.95 -4.52 -25.39
CA GLN A 605 19.97 -4.10 -26.34
C GLN A 605 19.38 -4.23 -27.74
N SER A 606 19.58 -3.24 -28.61
CA SER A 606 19.23 -3.35 -30.03
C SER A 606 20.41 -3.07 -30.94
N SER A 607 20.32 -3.66 -32.13
CA SER A 607 21.04 -3.16 -33.29
C SER A 607 20.51 -1.76 -33.66
N PRO A 608 21.35 -0.82 -34.11
CA PRO A 608 20.96 0.57 -34.43
C PRO A 608 19.80 0.75 -35.43
N GLU A 609 19.32 -0.32 -36.06
CA GLU A 609 18.34 -0.30 -37.16
C GLU A 609 16.89 -0.61 -36.73
N VAL A 610 16.65 -1.01 -35.47
CA VAL A 610 15.30 -1.36 -34.98
C VAL A 610 14.61 -0.15 -34.34
N TYR A 611 13.46 0.23 -34.88
CA TYR A 611 12.60 1.30 -34.35
C TYR A 611 11.18 0.76 -34.12
N THR A 612 10.64 1.05 -32.95
CA THR A 612 9.25 0.76 -32.60
C THR A 612 8.62 1.94 -31.86
N ARG A 613 7.29 1.94 -31.72
CA ARG A 613 6.59 2.98 -30.98
C ARG A 613 5.33 2.44 -30.33
N LEU A 614 5.14 2.69 -29.05
CA LEU A 614 3.89 2.52 -28.32
C LEU A 614 3.33 3.90 -27.99
N TYR A 615 2.07 4.14 -28.32
CA TYR A 615 1.40 5.40 -28.02
C TYR A 615 0.74 5.34 -26.63
N PRO A 616 0.75 6.46 -25.87
CA PRO A 616 0.30 6.49 -24.47
C PRO A 616 -1.23 6.38 -24.32
N ASP A 617 -1.99 6.37 -25.41
CA ASP A 617 -3.45 6.14 -25.44
C ASP A 617 -3.82 4.65 -25.54
N SER A 618 -2.83 3.77 -25.40
CA SER A 618 -2.99 2.32 -25.20
C SER A 618 -3.43 2.04 -23.77
N TYR A 619 -4.30 1.05 -23.56
CA TYR A 619 -4.78 0.69 -22.22
C TYR A 619 -5.23 -0.77 -22.09
N ILE A 620 -5.31 -1.22 -20.83
CA ILE A 620 -6.11 -2.38 -20.40
C ILE A 620 -7.33 -1.82 -19.65
N GLU A 621 -8.52 -2.26 -20.06
CA GLU A 621 -9.78 -1.89 -19.42
C GLU A 621 -10.42 -3.16 -18.85
N PHE A 622 -10.80 -3.12 -17.58
CA PHE A 622 -11.47 -4.23 -16.92
C PHE A 622 -12.69 -3.78 -16.12
N ASN A 623 -13.74 -4.62 -16.16
CA ASN A 623 -14.95 -4.47 -15.37
C ASN A 623 -14.89 -5.40 -14.17
N TYR A 624 -15.24 -4.88 -13.00
CA TYR A 624 -15.24 -5.62 -11.75
C TYR A 624 -16.35 -5.12 -10.83
N THR A 625 -16.70 -5.93 -9.84
CA THR A 625 -17.71 -5.55 -8.84
C THR A 625 -17.21 -4.39 -7.98
N ILE A 626 -17.82 -3.21 -8.13
CA ILE A 626 -17.46 -1.99 -7.39
C ILE A 626 -17.87 -2.14 -5.91
N PRO A 627 -16.94 -2.02 -4.95
CA PRO A 627 -17.31 -2.04 -3.53
C PRO A 627 -18.07 -0.77 -3.16
N ASN A 628 -18.93 -0.85 -2.12
CA ASN A 628 -19.56 0.35 -1.56
C ASN A 628 -18.47 1.34 -1.12
N GLN A 629 -18.51 2.56 -1.64
CA GLN A 629 -17.60 3.62 -1.19
C GLN A 629 -17.86 3.91 0.29
N GLU A 630 -16.82 3.79 1.10
CA GLU A 630 -16.89 4.18 2.49
C GLU A 630 -16.89 5.70 2.60
N TYR A 631 -17.75 6.22 3.48
CA TYR A 631 -17.86 7.64 3.76
C TYR A 631 -16.93 8.02 4.91
N GLY A 632 -16.10 9.03 4.72
CA GLY A 632 -15.20 9.54 5.77
C GLY A 632 -14.13 10.46 5.20
N LEU A 633 -13.32 11.02 6.10
CA LEU A 633 -12.07 11.68 5.71
C LEU A 633 -11.10 10.63 5.20
N LEU A 634 -10.64 10.78 3.96
CA LEU A 634 -9.59 9.94 3.38
C LEU A 634 -8.24 10.55 3.69
N ILE A 635 -7.36 9.76 4.29
CA ILE A 635 -5.98 10.15 4.65
C ILE A 635 -5.05 9.18 3.93
N SER A 636 -4.16 9.70 3.09
CA SER A 636 -3.11 8.91 2.43
C SER A 636 -1.76 9.20 3.06
N THR A 637 -1.05 8.14 3.43
CA THR A 637 0.28 8.20 4.05
C THR A 637 1.28 7.46 3.17
N GLU A 638 2.48 8.04 3.01
CA GLU A 638 3.64 7.39 2.40
C GLU A 638 4.67 7.12 3.48
N LYS A 639 5.09 5.86 3.65
CA LYS A 639 6.17 5.48 4.57
C LYS A 639 7.28 4.78 3.79
N GLN A 640 8.49 5.30 3.88
CA GLN A 640 9.67 4.63 3.31
C GLN A 640 9.99 3.36 4.11
N PHE A 641 10.60 2.38 3.45
CA PHE A 641 11.14 1.19 4.08
C PHE A 641 12.25 1.53 5.09
N ASP A 642 12.40 0.66 6.08
CA ASP A 642 13.39 0.80 7.15
C ASP A 642 14.78 0.36 6.65
N ASP A 643 14.84 -0.60 5.72
CA ASP A 643 16.05 -1.08 5.03
C ASP A 643 15.77 -1.57 3.60
N SER A 644 16.73 -2.23 2.95
CA SER A 644 16.62 -2.71 1.56
C SER A 644 15.65 -3.88 1.39
N TYR A 645 15.15 -4.45 2.49
CA TYR A 645 14.26 -5.62 2.48
C TYR A 645 12.89 -5.33 3.08
N SER A 646 12.80 -4.44 4.06
CA SER A 646 11.66 -4.40 4.96
C SER A 646 11.21 -3.00 5.33
N GLY A 647 9.91 -2.88 5.59
CA GLY A 647 9.27 -1.70 6.14
C GLY A 647 8.09 -2.11 7.00
N THR A 648 7.59 -1.19 7.81
CA THR A 648 6.44 -1.43 8.71
C THR A 648 5.41 -0.34 8.54
N PHE A 649 4.14 -0.60 8.79
CA PHE A 649 3.13 0.46 8.89
C PHE A 649 2.03 0.09 9.89
N GLU A 650 1.30 1.09 10.37
CA GLU A 650 0.29 0.93 11.40
C GLU A 650 -1.02 1.56 10.96
N ILE A 651 -2.13 0.88 11.23
CA ILE A 651 -3.47 1.42 11.00
C ILE A 651 -3.99 1.98 12.33
N PRO A 652 -4.25 3.30 12.42
CA PRO A 652 -4.70 3.93 13.65
C PRO A 652 -6.03 3.36 14.17
N LEU A 653 -6.28 3.49 15.48
CA LEU A 653 -7.57 3.12 16.06
C LEU A 653 -8.75 3.88 15.40
N ASN A 654 -9.90 3.22 15.30
CA ASN A 654 -11.14 3.75 14.71
C ASN A 654 -11.00 4.22 13.25
N SER A 655 -10.05 3.66 12.50
CA SER A 655 -9.86 3.92 11.08
C SER A 655 -10.15 2.66 10.27
N THR A 656 -10.65 2.81 9.06
CA THR A 656 -10.81 1.70 8.12
C THR A 656 -9.76 1.82 7.03
N LEU A 657 -9.06 0.73 6.73
CA LEU A 657 -8.15 0.68 5.59
C LEU A 657 -8.96 0.66 4.28
N ILE A 658 -8.70 1.63 3.42
CA ILE A 658 -9.27 1.69 2.07
C ILE A 658 -8.39 0.93 1.09
N GLU A 659 -7.10 1.25 1.10
CA GLU A 659 -6.10 0.65 0.20
C GLU A 659 -4.72 0.70 0.85
N ALA A 660 -3.90 -0.30 0.61
CA ALA A 660 -2.48 -0.28 0.93
C ALA A 660 -1.70 -0.96 -0.19
N GLN A 661 -0.52 -0.43 -0.49
CA GLN A 661 0.38 -0.96 -1.51
C GLN A 661 1.84 -0.81 -1.10
N ALA A 662 2.65 -1.79 -1.50
CA ALA A 662 4.09 -1.71 -1.48
C ALA A 662 4.60 -1.27 -2.86
N ILE A 663 5.49 -0.28 -2.86
CA ILE A 663 6.15 0.27 -4.04
C ILE A 663 7.56 -0.29 -4.10
N SER A 664 7.88 -0.92 -5.22
CA SER A 664 9.16 -1.60 -5.46
C SER A 664 10.02 -0.83 -6.45
N TYR A 665 11.17 -0.33 -6.00
CA TYR A 665 12.25 0.11 -6.88
C TYR A 665 13.17 -1.09 -7.17
N SER A 666 12.69 -1.97 -8.05
CA SER A 666 13.36 -3.20 -8.49
C SER A 666 14.52 -2.96 -9.46
N GLY A 667 14.61 -1.76 -10.02
CA GLY A 667 15.70 -1.34 -10.88
C GLY A 667 15.67 -2.06 -12.23
N ALA A 668 16.75 -2.77 -12.56
CA ALA A 668 16.81 -3.60 -13.77
C ALA A 668 16.45 -5.07 -13.52
N ARG A 669 16.04 -5.39 -12.28
CA ARG A 669 15.61 -6.71 -11.81
C ARG A 669 14.10 -6.71 -11.66
N TRP A 670 13.52 -7.86 -11.29
CA TRP A 670 12.09 -8.00 -11.04
C TRP A 670 11.81 -8.00 -9.55
N THR A 671 10.68 -7.42 -9.14
CA THR A 671 10.06 -7.70 -7.85
C THR A 671 9.74 -9.18 -7.77
N LYS A 672 10.39 -9.86 -6.82
CA LYS A 672 10.37 -11.32 -6.74
C LYS A 672 9.30 -11.81 -5.78
N GLU A 673 9.43 -11.43 -4.51
CA GLU A 673 8.50 -11.85 -3.46
C GLU A 673 8.10 -10.68 -2.58
N LEU A 674 6.85 -10.70 -2.10
CA LEU A 674 6.32 -9.78 -1.11
C LEU A 674 5.63 -10.56 0.00
N TYR A 675 5.98 -10.25 1.23
CA TYR A 675 5.38 -10.80 2.43
C TYR A 675 4.75 -9.68 3.24
N LEU A 676 3.57 -9.95 3.77
CA LEU A 676 2.87 -9.11 4.74
C LEU A 676 2.60 -9.96 5.97
N ASN A 677 3.03 -9.52 7.16
CA ASN A 677 2.81 -10.27 8.40
C ASN A 677 3.30 -11.73 8.34
N ASN A 678 4.46 -11.95 7.70
CA ASN A 678 5.08 -13.26 7.40
C ASN A 678 4.28 -14.17 6.45
N GLU A 679 3.23 -13.66 5.81
CA GLU A 679 2.49 -14.38 4.77
C GLU A 679 2.94 -13.91 3.39
N ASN A 680 3.31 -14.85 2.51
CA ASN A 680 3.63 -14.53 1.11
C ASN A 680 2.33 -14.09 0.39
N ILE A 681 2.29 -12.85 -0.08
CA ILE A 681 1.15 -12.28 -0.80
C ILE A 681 1.41 -12.13 -2.30
N PHE A 682 2.68 -12.16 -2.71
CA PHE A 682 3.08 -12.14 -4.11
C PHE A 682 4.39 -12.91 -4.31
N ASN A 683 4.42 -13.73 -5.36
CA ASN A 683 5.62 -14.42 -5.83
C ASN A 683 5.61 -14.47 -7.36
N ILE A 684 6.57 -13.82 -8.02
CA ILE A 684 6.64 -13.78 -9.49
C ILE A 684 6.85 -15.19 -10.09
N THR A 685 7.56 -16.07 -9.38
CA THR A 685 7.83 -17.46 -9.80
C THR A 685 6.55 -18.28 -9.94
N SER A 686 5.46 -17.86 -9.27
CA SER A 686 4.15 -18.51 -9.42
C SER A 686 3.54 -18.33 -10.82
N TYR A 687 3.99 -17.31 -11.57
CA TYR A 687 3.59 -17.10 -12.96
C TYR A 687 4.54 -17.82 -13.91
N GLY A 688 5.84 -17.82 -13.67
CA GLY A 688 6.79 -18.57 -14.50
C GLY A 688 8.23 -18.43 -14.06
N ASN A 689 9.11 -19.22 -14.67
CA ASN A 689 10.54 -19.24 -14.35
C ASN A 689 11.38 -18.33 -15.25
N ASP A 690 10.87 -17.96 -16.42
CA ASP A 690 11.56 -17.04 -17.34
C ASP A 690 11.06 -15.61 -17.10
N TYR A 691 11.82 -14.83 -16.34
CA TYR A 691 11.41 -13.49 -15.95
C TYR A 691 11.36 -12.51 -17.14
N ILE A 692 12.07 -12.78 -18.24
CA ILE A 692 12.10 -11.91 -19.42
C ILE A 692 10.72 -11.80 -20.09
N ILE A 693 9.93 -12.88 -20.04
CA ILE A 693 8.57 -12.91 -20.58
C ILE A 693 7.51 -12.49 -19.56
N LEU A 694 7.89 -12.28 -18.30
CA LEU A 694 7.00 -11.82 -17.23
C LEU A 694 7.10 -10.30 -17.09
N GLY A 695 6.07 -9.69 -16.51
CA GLY A 695 6.12 -8.29 -16.09
C GLY A 695 6.86 -8.08 -14.78
N ASP A 696 7.00 -6.82 -14.39
CA ASP A 696 7.61 -6.41 -13.12
C ASP A 696 6.70 -5.43 -12.38
N PRO A 697 5.82 -5.92 -11.48
CA PRO A 697 4.89 -5.06 -10.78
C PRO A 697 5.59 -4.01 -9.90
N TYR A 698 5.49 -2.75 -10.29
CA TYR A 698 6.03 -1.64 -9.49
C TYR A 698 5.23 -1.38 -8.21
N ALA A 699 3.89 -1.45 -8.32
CA ALA A 699 2.96 -1.26 -7.21
C ALA A 699 2.23 -2.58 -6.93
N LEU A 700 2.41 -3.10 -5.71
CA LEU A 700 1.81 -4.36 -5.27
C LEU A 700 0.80 -4.08 -4.16
N ILE A 701 -0.45 -4.46 -4.38
CA ILE A 701 -1.51 -4.28 -3.38
C ILE A 701 -1.29 -5.21 -2.18
N LEU A 702 -1.41 -4.63 -0.99
CA LEU A 702 -1.43 -5.32 0.28
C LEU A 702 -2.89 -5.69 0.60
N PRO A 703 -3.25 -6.99 0.67
CA PRO A 703 -4.64 -7.40 0.87
C PRO A 703 -5.18 -6.89 2.21
N LYS A 704 -6.27 -6.10 2.16
CA LYS A 704 -6.82 -5.41 3.34
C LYS A 704 -7.20 -6.36 4.48
N GLU A 705 -7.65 -7.57 4.15
CA GLU A 705 -8.03 -8.61 5.09
C GLU A 705 -6.84 -9.23 5.85
N LYS A 706 -5.61 -9.03 5.35
CA LYS A 706 -4.38 -9.47 5.99
C LYS A 706 -3.70 -8.37 6.81
N VAL A 707 -4.16 -7.12 6.69
CA VAL A 707 -3.67 -6.00 7.48
C VAL A 707 -4.35 -5.98 8.85
N ILE A 708 -3.54 -5.95 9.90
CA ILE A 708 -3.98 -5.90 11.28
C ILE A 708 -4.26 -4.44 11.65
N SER A 709 -5.48 -4.15 12.08
CA SER A 709 -5.91 -2.81 12.50
C SER A 709 -5.72 -2.58 14.00
N GLY A 710 -5.60 -1.31 14.40
CA GLY A 710 -5.62 -0.89 15.80
C GLY A 710 -4.23 -0.71 16.42
N GLU A 711 -3.37 0.07 15.75
CA GLU A 711 -2.02 0.43 16.22
C GLU A 711 -1.10 -0.78 16.42
N ILE A 712 -1.28 -1.78 15.56
CA ILE A 712 -0.41 -2.94 15.48
C ILE A 712 0.47 -2.80 14.23
N SER A 713 1.77 -2.96 14.42
CA SER A 713 2.75 -2.92 13.34
C SER A 713 2.51 -4.05 12.35
N ASN A 714 2.40 -3.68 11.08
CA ASN A 714 2.30 -4.59 9.95
C ASN A 714 3.64 -4.62 9.20
N PRO A 715 4.53 -5.60 9.47
CA PRO A 715 5.75 -5.76 8.71
C PRO A 715 5.48 -6.20 7.27
N VAL A 716 6.20 -5.55 6.36
CA VAL A 716 6.26 -5.83 4.92
C VAL A 716 7.69 -6.19 4.59
N TYR A 717 7.90 -7.29 3.87
CA TYR A 717 9.21 -7.74 3.40
C TYR A 717 9.16 -7.98 1.89
N LEU A 718 10.07 -7.36 1.14
CA LEU A 718 10.12 -7.36 -0.32
C LEU A 718 11.52 -7.78 -0.79
N THR A 719 11.57 -8.67 -1.78
CA THR A 719 12.83 -9.05 -2.45
C THR A 719 12.75 -8.80 -3.95
N THR A 720 13.92 -8.68 -4.57
CA THR A 720 14.07 -8.61 -6.04
C THR A 720 14.85 -9.81 -6.55
N GLY A 721 14.90 -10.00 -7.86
CA GLY A 721 15.73 -11.04 -8.46
C GLY A 721 15.76 -10.97 -9.98
N SER A 722 16.82 -11.54 -10.56
CA SER A 722 16.93 -11.72 -12.03
C SER A 722 16.44 -13.08 -12.50
N SER A 723 16.19 -14.02 -11.59
CA SER A 723 15.69 -15.37 -11.90
C SER A 723 15.04 -16.03 -10.69
N PRO A 724 14.39 -17.21 -10.85
CA PRO A 724 13.81 -17.96 -9.75
C PRO A 724 14.80 -18.35 -8.66
N VAL A 725 16.06 -18.60 -9.03
CA VAL A 725 17.13 -18.98 -8.09
C VAL A 725 17.93 -17.79 -7.58
N ASN A 726 17.90 -16.65 -8.29
CA ASN A 726 18.53 -15.41 -7.83
C ASN A 726 17.58 -14.61 -6.94
N THR A 727 17.91 -14.46 -5.66
CA THR A 727 17.23 -13.52 -4.74
C THR A 727 18.22 -12.45 -4.34
N SER A 728 17.78 -11.19 -4.45
CA SER A 728 18.56 -10.01 -4.09
C SER A 728 17.72 -9.09 -3.22
N GLU A 729 18.39 -8.17 -2.53
CA GLU A 729 17.73 -7.07 -1.82
C GLU A 729 16.97 -6.16 -2.79
N GLY A 730 15.96 -5.45 -2.26
CA GLY A 730 15.31 -4.35 -2.94
C GLY A 730 16.06 -3.04 -2.72
N SER A 731 15.32 -1.93 -2.70
CA SER A 731 15.85 -0.60 -2.44
C SER A 731 15.41 -0.11 -1.07
N ILE A 732 16.30 0.58 -0.34
CA ILE A 732 15.93 1.31 0.89
C ILE A 732 14.88 2.40 0.62
N TYR A 733 14.69 2.77 -0.65
CA TYR A 733 13.71 3.76 -1.10
C TYR A 733 12.35 3.16 -1.45
N ASN A 734 12.18 1.84 -1.30
CA ASN A 734 10.86 1.21 -1.36
C ASN A 734 9.90 1.92 -0.40
N LYS A 735 8.60 1.90 -0.72
CA LYS A 735 7.59 2.63 0.06
C LYS A 735 6.37 1.79 0.33
N ILE A 736 5.70 2.08 1.43
CA ILE A 736 4.35 1.64 1.73
C ILE A 736 3.47 2.87 1.57
N ILE A 737 2.51 2.82 0.65
CA ILE A 737 1.51 3.86 0.48
C ILE A 737 0.18 3.27 0.91
N TYR A 738 -0.49 3.91 1.87
CA TYR A 738 -1.78 3.42 2.34
C TYR A 738 -2.75 4.58 2.58
N THR A 739 -4.02 4.31 2.32
CA THR A 739 -5.12 5.23 2.49
C THR A 739 -6.11 4.67 3.49
N ILE A 740 -6.44 5.46 4.51
CA ILE A 740 -7.45 5.11 5.51
C ILE A 740 -8.65 6.06 5.42
N SER A 741 -9.83 5.57 5.75
CA SER A 741 -11.01 6.39 6.02
C SER A 741 -11.20 6.53 7.52
N ARG A 742 -11.50 7.76 7.96
CA ARG A 742 -11.85 8.03 9.36
C ARG A 742 -12.95 9.07 9.44
N ASN A 743 -13.95 8.84 10.27
CA ASN A 743 -14.97 9.86 10.54
C ASN A 743 -14.49 10.75 11.69
N VAL A 744 -13.79 11.85 11.37
CA VAL A 744 -13.22 12.76 12.37
C VAL A 744 -14.11 13.99 12.51
N THR A 745 -14.88 14.04 13.59
CA THR A 745 -15.60 15.25 14.01
C THR A 745 -15.55 15.38 15.52
N ALA A 746 -15.43 16.61 16.01
CA ALA A 746 -15.37 16.90 17.43
C ALA A 746 -16.37 17.98 17.82
N TYR A 747 -16.79 17.94 19.08
CA TYR A 747 -17.77 18.86 19.63
C TYR A 747 -17.23 19.51 20.91
N SER A 748 -17.65 20.74 21.17
CA SER A 748 -17.56 21.33 22.51
C SER A 748 -18.78 20.96 23.35
N SER A 749 -18.63 21.00 24.68
CA SER A 749 -19.77 21.14 25.58
C SER A 749 -20.49 22.48 25.34
N ILE A 750 -21.63 22.69 26.03
CA ILE A 750 -22.34 23.97 26.00
C ILE A 750 -21.53 24.97 26.83
N LEU A 751 -21.03 26.02 26.18
CA LEU A 751 -20.14 27.03 26.77
C LEU A 751 -20.69 28.45 26.54
N THR A 752 -20.10 29.45 27.22
CA THR A 752 -20.65 30.81 27.25
C THR A 752 -20.19 31.70 26.11
N LYS A 753 -19.16 31.29 25.35
CA LYS A 753 -18.59 32.03 24.23
C LYS A 753 -18.34 31.12 23.02
N ALA A 754 -18.22 31.73 21.85
CA ALA A 754 -17.84 31.10 20.59
C ALA A 754 -17.12 32.15 19.72
N GLU A 755 -15.98 32.65 20.19
CA GLU A 755 -15.19 33.69 19.52
C GLU A 755 -14.16 33.06 18.57
N GLY A 756 -13.45 31.99 18.98
CA GLY A 756 -12.37 31.37 18.20
C GLY A 756 -10.96 31.88 18.54
N CYS A 757 -9.96 31.52 17.73
CA CYS A 757 -8.56 31.96 17.89
C CYS A 757 -7.71 31.73 16.62
N LEU A 758 -6.49 32.28 16.63
CA LEU A 758 -5.40 32.00 15.70
C LEU A 758 -4.69 30.71 16.11
N TRP A 759 -4.75 29.67 15.29
CA TRP A 759 -4.15 28.37 15.60
C TRP A 759 -2.74 28.22 15.05
N THR A 760 -1.85 27.72 15.90
CA THR A 760 -0.55 27.18 15.53
C THR A 760 -0.54 25.67 15.82
N VAL A 761 -0.21 24.85 14.82
CA VAL A 761 -0.27 23.38 14.91
C VAL A 761 1.04 22.77 14.43
N GLU A 762 1.68 21.95 15.26
CA GLU A 762 2.88 21.20 14.94
C GLU A 762 2.52 19.87 14.25
N PHE A 763 3.30 19.50 13.22
CA PHE A 763 3.14 18.23 12.49
C PHE A 763 4.42 17.40 12.58
N GLU A 764 4.30 16.08 12.43
CA GLU A 764 5.47 15.18 12.37
C GLU A 764 6.47 15.56 11.27
N SER A 765 5.97 16.05 10.13
CA SER A 765 6.80 16.48 8.99
C SER A 765 7.72 17.69 9.26
N GLY A 766 7.60 18.34 10.42
CA GLY A 766 8.50 19.41 10.89
C GLY A 766 8.17 20.83 10.40
N ASN A 767 7.14 21.04 9.58
CA ASN A 767 6.70 22.37 9.15
C ASN A 767 5.33 22.71 9.78
N PRO A 768 5.25 23.56 10.83
CA PRO A 768 4.00 23.86 11.52
C PRO A 768 3.03 24.71 10.67
N LEU A 769 1.74 24.61 10.97
CA LEU A 769 0.72 25.60 10.58
C LEU A 769 0.83 26.76 11.55
N GLU A 770 0.94 28.01 11.07
CA GLU A 770 1.09 29.18 11.92
C GLU A 770 0.02 30.23 11.63
N GLY A 771 -0.76 30.60 12.67
CA GLY A 771 -1.63 31.77 12.65
C GLY A 771 -2.93 31.65 11.85
N GLU A 772 -3.50 30.44 11.71
CA GLU A 772 -4.76 30.24 10.95
C GLU A 772 -5.99 30.65 11.78
N ASN A 773 -6.90 31.43 11.20
CA ASN A 773 -8.13 31.87 11.87
C ASN A 773 -9.15 30.73 11.94
N ILE A 774 -9.54 30.30 13.15
CA ILE A 774 -10.63 29.34 13.32
C ILE A 774 -11.66 29.87 14.33
N PRO A 775 -12.91 30.14 13.90
CA PRO A 775 -13.42 30.02 12.52
C PRO A 775 -12.82 31.07 11.55
N ASP A 776 -12.99 30.90 10.23
CA ASP A 776 -12.51 31.85 9.20
C ASP A 776 -12.99 33.31 9.43
N SER A 777 -14.12 33.49 10.14
CA SER A 777 -14.67 34.79 10.52
C SER A 777 -14.01 35.44 11.73
N TYR A 778 -13.06 34.77 12.39
CA TYR A 778 -12.38 35.27 13.56
C TYR A 778 -11.51 36.48 13.22
N SER A 779 -11.69 37.57 13.98
CA SER A 779 -10.96 38.83 13.79
C SER A 779 -10.25 39.31 15.05
N GLY A 780 -10.11 38.43 16.05
CA GLY A 780 -9.45 38.75 17.31
C GLY A 780 -7.95 38.49 17.28
N SER A 781 -7.31 38.56 18.46
CA SER A 781 -5.86 38.36 18.62
C SER A 781 -5.49 37.21 19.57
N ASN A 782 -6.48 36.47 20.09
CA ASN A 782 -6.23 35.26 20.88
C ASN A 782 -5.53 34.21 20.01
N GLU A 783 -4.51 33.56 20.58
CA GLU A 783 -3.71 32.51 19.96
C GLU A 783 -3.97 31.17 20.66
N CYS A 784 -4.04 30.10 19.90
CA CYS A 784 -4.19 28.72 20.36
C CYS A 784 -3.09 27.86 19.75
N PHE A 785 -2.66 26.85 20.49
CA PHE A 785 -1.51 26.02 20.13
C PHE A 785 -1.87 24.55 20.22
N TYR A 786 -1.38 23.76 19.27
CA TYR A 786 -1.30 22.30 19.35
C TYR A 786 0.11 21.89 18.94
N ASP A 787 1.02 21.83 19.92
CA ASP A 787 2.43 21.55 19.69
C ASP A 787 3.04 20.80 20.88
N THR A 788 4.28 20.37 20.72
CA THR A 788 5.05 19.69 21.77
C THR A 788 5.55 20.62 22.88
N ALA A 789 5.55 21.93 22.65
CA ALA A 789 6.01 22.94 23.61
C ALA A 789 4.97 23.21 24.72
N HIS A 790 3.69 23.00 24.42
CA HIS A 790 2.57 23.22 25.34
C HIS A 790 2.04 21.89 25.90
N MET A 791 2.11 21.72 27.23
CA MET A 791 1.74 20.46 27.89
C MET A 791 0.26 20.08 27.68
N GLY A 792 0.00 18.85 27.21
CA GLY A 792 -1.30 18.18 27.32
C GLY A 792 -2.20 18.18 26.08
N GLY A 793 -1.64 18.17 24.86
CA GLY A 793 -2.44 18.06 23.63
C GLY A 793 -3.18 19.35 23.27
N GLY A 794 -2.49 20.49 23.42
CA GLY A 794 -2.91 21.80 22.95
C GLY A 794 -3.42 22.78 24.03
N GLN A 795 -2.99 24.04 23.90
CA GLN A 795 -3.36 25.15 24.76
C GLN A 795 -4.38 26.06 24.08
N VAL A 796 -5.48 26.33 24.78
CA VAL A 796 -6.49 27.33 24.39
C VAL A 796 -6.45 28.50 25.37
N GLN A 797 -6.74 29.72 24.91
CA GLN A 797 -6.74 30.90 25.78
C GLN A 797 -8.00 30.99 26.65
N ASN A 798 -9.12 30.43 26.18
CA ASN A 798 -10.40 30.51 26.86
C ASN A 798 -11.11 29.16 26.89
N GLU A 799 -11.09 28.50 28.04
CA GLU A 799 -11.79 27.22 28.25
C GLU A 799 -13.33 27.32 28.19
N ASN A 800 -13.88 28.54 28.15
CA ASN A 800 -15.31 28.80 27.95
C ASN A 800 -15.68 29.14 26.50
N ASP A 801 -14.75 28.94 25.55
CA ASP A 801 -14.97 29.19 24.12
C ASP A 801 -15.26 27.89 23.37
N ALA A 802 -16.48 27.76 22.83
CA ALA A 802 -16.93 26.59 22.10
C ALA A 802 -16.04 26.25 20.89
N TYR A 803 -15.60 27.26 20.12
CA TYR A 803 -14.75 27.02 18.95
C TYR A 803 -13.38 26.49 19.37
N GLN A 804 -12.72 27.15 20.33
CA GLN A 804 -11.38 26.74 20.77
C GLN A 804 -11.38 25.29 21.29
N ILE A 805 -12.41 24.92 22.07
CA ILE A 805 -12.55 23.57 22.63
C ILE A 805 -12.85 22.52 21.56
N ALA A 806 -13.78 22.81 20.64
CA ALA A 806 -14.11 21.89 19.56
C ALA A 806 -12.89 21.60 18.67
N VAL A 807 -12.10 22.64 18.34
CA VAL A 807 -10.89 22.50 17.52
C VAL A 807 -9.79 21.73 18.26
N ARG A 808 -9.52 22.04 19.53
CA ARG A 808 -8.58 21.25 20.34
C ARG A 808 -8.98 19.77 20.36
N ASN A 809 -10.25 19.48 20.58
CA ASN A 809 -10.76 18.10 20.60
C ASN A 809 -10.65 17.41 19.23
N LEU A 810 -10.77 18.16 18.13
CA LEU A 810 -10.55 17.64 16.78
C LEU A 810 -9.07 17.29 16.55
N LEU A 811 -8.16 18.20 16.90
CA LEU A 811 -6.72 18.02 16.76
C LEU A 811 -6.23 16.82 17.60
N ARG A 812 -6.74 16.65 18.82
CA ARG A 812 -6.48 15.44 19.63
C ARG A 812 -6.94 14.13 19.01
N GLN A 813 -7.90 14.15 18.09
CA GLN A 813 -8.31 12.95 17.36
C GLN A 813 -7.43 12.70 16.12
N LEU A 814 -6.74 13.73 15.64
CA LEU A 814 -5.86 13.70 14.47
C LEU A 814 -4.39 13.48 14.82
N ASP A 815 -4.05 13.65 16.09
CA ASP A 815 -2.84 13.14 16.74
C ASP A 815 -3.04 11.64 17.04
N LEU A 816 -2.60 10.81 16.10
CA LEU A 816 -2.81 9.37 16.04
C LEU A 816 -1.93 8.64 17.05
N ASN A 817 -0.72 9.14 17.29
CA ASN A 817 0.26 8.51 18.17
C ASN A 817 0.33 9.17 19.58
N ASN A 818 -0.45 10.22 19.82
CA ASN A 818 -0.50 11.02 21.06
C ASN A 818 0.85 11.68 21.42
N ASP A 819 1.66 12.03 20.43
CA ASP A 819 2.95 12.70 20.63
C ASP A 819 2.84 14.25 20.69
N ASN A 820 1.61 14.78 20.59
CA ASN A 820 1.28 16.21 20.49
C ASN A 820 1.69 16.85 19.16
N LYS A 821 1.90 16.03 18.13
CA LYS A 821 2.01 16.46 16.74
C LYS A 821 0.88 15.82 15.97
N ILE A 822 0.46 16.49 14.91
CA ILE A 822 -0.50 15.90 14.00
C ILE A 822 0.27 15.08 12.95
N ASP A 823 -0.03 13.78 12.87
CA ASP A 823 0.63 12.85 11.94
C ASP A 823 0.31 13.18 10.47
N VAL A 824 -0.87 13.77 10.24
CA VAL A 824 -1.33 14.17 8.92
C VAL A 824 -1.09 15.67 8.75
N ARG A 825 -0.17 16.04 7.86
CA ARG A 825 0.05 17.44 7.53
C ARG A 825 -1.23 18.03 6.92
N PHE A 826 -1.84 19.01 7.60
CA PHE A 826 -2.68 19.99 6.94
C PHE A 826 -1.70 20.90 6.20
N THR A 827 -1.28 20.51 5.00
CA THR A 827 -0.64 21.47 4.10
C THR A 827 -1.65 22.57 3.79
N GLU A 828 -1.21 23.65 3.16
CA GLU A 828 -2.13 24.62 2.54
C GLU A 828 -3.17 23.92 1.60
N GLN A 829 -2.81 22.76 1.02
CA GLN A 829 -3.30 21.38 1.28
C GLN A 829 -4.78 21.07 1.65
N SER A 830 -5.73 22.01 1.63
CA SER A 830 -7.18 21.78 1.72
C SER A 830 -7.63 20.79 2.77
N LEU A 831 -7.23 20.97 4.01
CA LEU A 831 -7.96 20.45 5.15
C LEU A 831 -8.27 21.63 6.06
N LYS A 832 -9.37 22.33 5.77
CA LYS A 832 -9.83 23.43 6.64
C LYS A 832 -10.55 22.83 7.83
N ILE A 833 -10.16 23.27 9.02
CA ILE A 833 -10.93 23.06 10.23
C ILE A 833 -12.11 24.03 10.18
N ALA A 834 -13.23 23.55 9.68
CA ALA A 834 -14.47 24.28 9.74
C ALA A 834 -15.09 24.06 11.11
N ALA A 835 -15.66 25.13 11.68
CA ALA A 835 -16.44 25.03 12.89
C ALA A 835 -17.78 25.73 12.74
N ASN A 836 -18.85 25.03 13.11
CA ASN A 836 -20.21 25.57 13.09
C ASN A 836 -20.70 25.72 14.52
N GLU A 837 -21.19 26.91 14.87
CA GLU A 837 -21.87 27.14 16.13
C GLU A 837 -23.36 26.78 16.07
N LEU A 838 -23.85 26.27 17.19
CA LEU A 838 -25.27 26.19 17.52
C LEU A 838 -25.52 27.17 18.67
N ILE A 839 -26.34 28.19 18.41
CA ILE A 839 -26.70 29.24 19.36
C ILE A 839 -28.06 28.90 20.00
N GLY A 840 -28.27 29.30 21.25
CA GLY A 840 -29.58 29.22 21.89
C GLY A 840 -29.83 27.91 22.63
N ILE A 841 -28.79 27.12 22.90
CA ILE A 841 -28.93 25.85 23.60
C ILE A 841 -29.16 26.14 25.09
N PRO A 842 -30.30 25.73 25.69
CA PRO A 842 -30.55 25.93 27.10
C PRO A 842 -29.51 25.18 27.94
N PHE A 843 -29.00 25.81 28.99
CA PHE A 843 -28.14 25.11 29.95
C PHE A 843 -28.92 23.99 30.67
N GLU A 844 -28.26 22.88 30.99
CA GLU A 844 -28.90 21.65 31.52
C GLU A 844 -29.51 21.80 32.94
N TRP A 845 -29.30 22.93 33.63
CA TRP A 845 -29.83 23.11 34.97
C TRP A 845 -31.34 23.28 34.95
N GLN A 846 -32.01 22.44 35.72
CA GLN A 846 -33.45 22.45 35.96
C GLN A 846 -33.73 22.30 37.45
N THR A 847 -34.74 23.00 37.95
CA THR A 847 -35.22 22.82 39.32
C THR A 847 -36.75 22.77 39.34
N GLU A 848 -37.29 21.91 40.19
CA GLU A 848 -38.74 21.82 40.41
C GLU A 848 -39.16 22.89 41.42
N VAL A 849 -40.15 23.69 41.05
CA VAL A 849 -40.77 24.68 41.92
C VAL A 849 -42.14 24.18 42.33
N GLN A 850 -42.44 24.29 43.63
CA GLN A 850 -43.69 23.80 44.18
C GLN A 850 -44.33 24.87 45.06
N VAL A 851 -45.62 25.10 44.87
CA VAL A 851 -46.45 25.79 45.86
C VAL A 851 -47.28 24.73 46.57
N ARG A 852 -47.11 24.60 47.89
CA ARG A 852 -47.88 23.64 48.69
C ARG A 852 -48.83 24.37 49.61
N VAL A 853 -50.02 23.82 49.76
CA VAL A 853 -51.02 24.22 50.77
C VAL A 853 -51.22 23.05 51.72
N TRP A 854 -51.21 23.29 53.02
CA TRP A 854 -51.43 22.24 54.02
C TRP A 854 -52.39 22.68 55.14
N ARG A 855 -53.09 21.69 55.70
CA ARG A 855 -54.10 21.87 56.76
C ARG A 855 -53.99 20.84 57.89
#